data_AF-A0AB73HXC8-F1
#
_entry.id   AF-A0AB73HXC8-F1
#
_cell.length_a   1.000
_cell.length_b   1.000
_cell.length_c   1.000
_cell.angle_alpha   90.00
_cell.angle_beta   90.00
_cell.angle_gamma   90.00
#
_symmetry.space_group_name_H-M   'P 1'
#
loop_
_entity.id
_entity.type
_entity.pdbx_description
1 polymer ?
#
loop_
_entity_poly.entity_id
_entity_poly.type
_entity_poly.pdbx_seq_one_letter_code
_entity_poly.pdbx_strand_id
1 'polypeptide(L)'
;MIKRKLTLAIAALCVLQAAQASNETQAQDDFLLLEQEKANNQVYKAFFPNLEIARKAAISFHGQLLESHYEQGYLIMELTEEEQQKLAVFGFTFAVADDFIAKRNQILGKIQQRLQQRSLSSSAASDVSIASIPGYACYETVEETYAAAAGMASQRPQLAEWLNVGQSWEKTQGLGGYDIGVLKLTNKDKPGDKPKLLINSAIHAREYTTAPLVLAFARWLVDGYGVDADATWILDHHEVHLLLHTNPDGRKKAETGLSWRKNTNQNYCGPNSNSRGADLNRNFSFGWNSTNGQGSSGAQCNDTYRGPSAGSEPEVQTLEAYARSLWPDRRGPNRGDAAPSSTSGIHLDIHSYSELVLWPWGDTSQAAPNGTALQTLGRKFAFFNGYTPQQSVGLYPTDGTSDGVSYGELGVAAYTFELGTQFFQTCAVYQNTVKPKNLPALIYAAKVVRTPYITPAGPDVASVTLSGGAATDGVPAGTPVTLSATASDLRFSTANGTEATQNIAAAEYYLDKAPWEAGATPIALLPQDGAFNAKSESLSGSVDTTGLATGKHLLYVRARDAGGSWGAVSASFLVIGEGTPQPSYCSAASGNANAEWIGQVQVGTFSRSSGASTYSDFTAQVIDLQRGANSLRLTPQFSGRAYPEYWKAWIDLNKDGDFLDAGEEVYSSGRALSTVASGNLTVPANAPAGKTRLRIAMRYNAAPVPCGSFNYGEVEDYSVRLQ
;
A
#
# COMPACT_ATOMS: atom_id res chain seq x y z
N MET A 1 -14.36 23.09 -53.38
CA MET A 1 -14.47 23.15 -51.90
C MET A 1 -15.69 22.42 -51.34
N ILE A 2 -16.89 22.51 -51.95
CA ILE A 2 -18.13 21.88 -51.44
C ILE A 2 -18.06 20.33 -51.44
N LYS A 3 -17.49 19.71 -52.49
CA LYS A 3 -17.33 18.23 -52.54
C LYS A 3 -16.42 17.68 -51.41
N ARG A 4 -15.30 18.35 -51.08
CA ARG A 4 -14.41 17.94 -49.96
C ARG A 4 -15.07 18.06 -48.58
N LYS A 5 -15.91 19.09 -48.36
CA LYS A 5 -16.67 19.24 -47.11
C LYS A 5 -17.76 18.17 -46.96
N LEU A 6 -18.41 17.78 -48.07
CA LEU A 6 -19.40 16.71 -48.07
C LEU A 6 -18.76 15.32 -47.80
N THR A 7 -17.58 15.04 -48.36
CA THR A 7 -16.85 13.80 -48.11
C THR A 7 -16.35 13.68 -46.67
N LEU A 8 -15.87 14.78 -46.06
CA LEU A 8 -15.51 14.80 -44.63
C LEU A 8 -16.74 14.65 -43.73
N ALA A 9 -17.87 15.27 -44.08
CA ALA A 9 -19.10 15.16 -43.31
C ALA A 9 -19.68 13.74 -43.36
N ILE A 10 -19.66 13.07 -44.52
CA ILE A 10 -20.10 11.68 -44.66
C ILE A 10 -19.16 10.73 -43.93
N ALA A 11 -17.84 10.93 -44.01
CA ALA A 11 -16.87 10.14 -43.25
C ALA A 11 -17.06 10.31 -41.73
N ALA A 12 -17.28 11.53 -41.25
CA ALA A 12 -17.60 11.78 -39.84
C ALA A 12 -18.94 11.16 -39.43
N LEU A 13 -19.96 11.18 -40.30
CA LEU A 13 -21.25 10.53 -40.03
C LEU A 13 -21.12 9.00 -39.96
N CYS A 14 -20.33 8.39 -40.84
CA CYS A 14 -20.06 6.96 -40.83
C CYS A 14 -19.25 6.54 -39.59
N VAL A 15 -18.28 7.36 -39.15
CA VAL A 15 -17.53 7.12 -37.90
C VAL A 15 -18.45 7.24 -36.69
N LEU A 16 -19.35 8.23 -36.65
CA LEU A 16 -20.34 8.34 -35.58
C LEU A 16 -21.32 7.16 -35.57
N GLN A 17 -21.83 6.74 -36.73
CA GLN A 17 -22.74 5.59 -36.83
C GLN A 17 -22.06 4.28 -36.44
N ALA A 18 -20.79 4.09 -36.82
CA ALA A 18 -19.99 2.93 -36.42
C ALA A 18 -19.73 2.91 -34.90
N ALA A 19 -19.42 4.06 -34.30
CA ALA A 19 -19.24 4.19 -32.85
C ALA A 19 -20.54 3.99 -32.06
N GLN A 20 -21.69 4.39 -32.62
CA GLN A 20 -23.00 4.13 -32.02
C GLN A 20 -23.37 2.64 -32.10
N ALA A 21 -23.16 2.00 -33.26
CA ALA A 21 -23.41 0.57 -33.43
C ALA A 21 -22.48 -0.32 -32.57
N SER A 22 -21.22 0.08 -32.39
CA SER A 22 -20.29 -0.64 -31.50
C SER A 22 -20.71 -0.53 -30.03
N ASN A 23 -21.17 0.64 -29.59
CA ASN A 23 -21.66 0.85 -28.23
C ASN A 23 -22.96 0.07 -27.93
N GLU A 24 -23.88 -0.01 -28.89
CA GLU A 24 -25.11 -0.81 -28.73
C GLU A 24 -24.80 -2.32 -28.65
N THR A 25 -23.86 -2.80 -29.46
CA THR A 25 -23.43 -4.21 -29.47
C THR A 25 -22.74 -4.59 -28.15
N GLN A 26 -21.88 -3.71 -27.63
CA GLN A 26 -21.18 -3.92 -26.35
C GLN A 26 -22.16 -3.91 -25.16
N ALA A 27 -23.16 -3.03 -25.15
CA ALA A 27 -24.17 -2.99 -24.10
C ALA A 27 -25.05 -4.27 -24.09
N GLN A 28 -25.35 -4.83 -25.26
CA GLN A 28 -26.08 -6.11 -25.38
C GLN A 28 -25.24 -7.29 -24.90
N ASP A 29 -23.94 -7.32 -25.22
CA ASP A 29 -22.99 -8.32 -24.72
C ASP A 29 -22.91 -8.29 -23.19
N ASP A 30 -22.67 -7.10 -22.60
CA ASP A 30 -22.58 -6.96 -21.15
C ASP A 30 -23.87 -7.37 -20.42
N PHE A 31 -25.05 -7.12 -21.02
CA PHE A 31 -26.32 -7.59 -20.45
C PHE A 31 -26.42 -9.12 -20.43
N LEU A 32 -26.04 -9.79 -21.53
CA LEU A 32 -26.03 -11.25 -21.62
C LEU A 32 -25.08 -11.88 -20.59
N LEU A 33 -23.88 -11.33 -20.45
CA LEU A 33 -22.87 -11.78 -19.50
C LEU A 33 -23.34 -11.64 -18.05
N LEU A 34 -24.04 -10.55 -17.72
CA LEU A 34 -24.63 -10.35 -16.38
C LEU A 34 -25.74 -11.36 -16.06
N GLU A 35 -26.53 -11.78 -17.05
CA GLU A 35 -27.53 -12.83 -16.86
C GLU A 35 -26.89 -14.21 -16.66
N GLN A 36 -25.77 -14.51 -17.33
CA GLN A 36 -24.98 -15.71 -17.07
C GLN A 36 -24.43 -15.74 -15.63
N GLU A 37 -23.88 -14.61 -15.17
CA GLU A 37 -23.36 -14.48 -13.79
C GLU A 37 -24.45 -14.73 -12.74
N LYS A 38 -25.65 -14.19 -12.95
CA LYS A 38 -26.79 -14.40 -12.04
C LYS A 38 -27.31 -15.83 -12.02
N ALA A 39 -27.28 -16.51 -13.17
CA ALA A 39 -27.77 -17.88 -13.30
C ALA A 39 -26.93 -18.88 -12.49
N ASN A 40 -25.72 -18.50 -12.11
CA ASN A 40 -24.81 -19.36 -11.39
C ASN A 40 -25.15 -19.45 -9.89
N ASN A 41 -25.78 -20.55 -9.49
CA ASN A 41 -26.20 -20.78 -8.10
C ASN A 41 -25.36 -21.86 -7.38
N GLN A 42 -24.26 -22.33 -7.95
CA GLN A 42 -23.40 -23.35 -7.35
C GLN A 42 -22.42 -22.75 -6.34
N VAL A 43 -22.92 -21.91 -5.43
CA VAL A 43 -22.11 -21.20 -4.44
C VAL A 43 -22.37 -21.74 -3.04
N TYR A 44 -21.29 -22.13 -2.36
CA TYR A 44 -21.33 -22.83 -1.09
C TYR A 44 -20.47 -22.13 -0.04
N LYS A 45 -20.96 -22.17 1.21
CA LYS A 45 -20.15 -22.04 2.42
C LYS A 45 -19.40 -23.35 2.63
N ALA A 46 -18.11 -23.37 2.35
CA ALA A 46 -17.21 -24.49 2.59
C ALA A 46 -16.56 -24.31 3.97
N PHE A 47 -17.08 -25.01 4.97
CA PHE A 47 -16.56 -25.00 6.34
C PHE A 47 -15.29 -25.85 6.43
N PHE A 48 -14.21 -25.26 6.94
CA PHE A 48 -12.90 -25.89 7.00
C PHE A 48 -12.58 -26.43 8.41
N PRO A 49 -11.75 -27.49 8.52
CA PRO A 49 -11.41 -28.07 9.82
C PRO A 49 -10.38 -27.27 10.62
N ASN A 50 -9.50 -26.52 9.94
CA ASN A 50 -8.52 -25.62 10.55
C ASN A 50 -8.01 -24.59 9.54
N LEU A 51 -7.34 -23.55 10.05
CA LEU A 51 -6.87 -22.43 9.24
C LEU A 51 -5.79 -22.85 8.22
N GLU A 52 -4.89 -23.78 8.56
CA GLU A 52 -3.83 -24.23 7.63
C GLU A 52 -4.43 -24.84 6.36
N ILE A 53 -5.39 -25.74 6.52
CA ILE A 53 -6.10 -26.38 5.41
C ILE A 53 -6.90 -25.34 4.62
N ALA A 54 -7.54 -24.36 5.29
CA ALA A 54 -8.24 -23.27 4.62
C ALA A 54 -7.32 -22.44 3.72
N ARG A 55 -6.11 -22.10 4.18
CA ARG A 55 -5.14 -21.32 3.41
C ARG A 55 -4.58 -22.12 2.23
N LYS A 56 -4.37 -23.44 2.39
CA LYS A 56 -3.98 -24.32 1.27
C LYS A 56 -5.10 -24.48 0.25
N ALA A 57 -6.35 -24.59 0.70
CA ALA A 57 -7.51 -24.63 -0.19
C ALA A 57 -7.63 -23.33 -0.97
N ALA A 58 -7.37 -22.19 -0.34
CA ALA A 58 -7.42 -20.89 -1.00
C ALA A 58 -6.42 -20.74 -2.14
N ILE A 59 -5.21 -21.29 -2.00
CA ILE A 59 -4.22 -21.34 -3.10
C ILE A 59 -4.74 -22.20 -4.25
N SER A 60 -5.14 -23.43 -3.92
CA SER A 60 -5.45 -24.44 -4.91
C SER A 60 -6.74 -24.13 -5.67
N PHE A 61 -7.78 -23.72 -4.96
CA PHE A 61 -9.09 -23.38 -5.51
C PHE A 61 -9.26 -21.86 -5.71
N HIS A 62 -8.18 -21.12 -6.00
CA HIS A 62 -8.24 -19.66 -6.17
C HIS A 62 -9.23 -19.21 -7.26
N GLY A 63 -9.45 -20.04 -8.28
CA GLY A 63 -10.46 -19.79 -9.31
C GLY A 63 -11.90 -19.86 -8.78
N GLN A 64 -12.17 -20.77 -7.85
CA GLN A 64 -13.48 -21.04 -7.26
C GLN A 64 -13.79 -20.16 -6.04
N LEU A 65 -12.76 -19.66 -5.37
CA LEU A 65 -12.85 -18.96 -4.10
C LEU A 65 -13.38 -17.52 -4.29
N LEU A 66 -14.47 -17.11 -3.59
CA LEU A 66 -15.17 -15.80 -3.73
C LEU A 66 -15.10 -14.85 -2.51
N GLU A 67 -15.31 -15.36 -1.29
CA GLU A 67 -14.92 -14.66 -0.03
C GLU A 67 -14.22 -15.60 0.99
N SER A 68 -13.34 -15.05 1.85
CA SER A 68 -12.72 -15.75 2.99
C SER A 68 -13.26 -15.23 4.32
N HIS A 69 -13.79 -16.13 5.15
CA HIS A 69 -14.35 -15.84 6.48
C HIS A 69 -13.61 -16.67 7.54
N TYR A 70 -12.31 -16.41 7.70
CA TYR A 70 -11.43 -17.24 8.53
C TYR A 70 -11.83 -17.28 10.01
N GLU A 71 -12.33 -16.18 10.56
CA GLU A 71 -12.78 -16.12 11.95
C GLU A 71 -14.07 -16.91 12.16
N GLN A 72 -14.92 -17.01 11.14
CA GLN A 72 -16.19 -17.72 11.15
C GLN A 72 -16.05 -19.19 10.72
N GLY A 73 -14.87 -19.62 10.27
CA GLY A 73 -14.57 -21.01 9.96
C GLY A 73 -15.04 -21.50 8.58
N TYR A 74 -15.29 -20.61 7.62
CA TYR A 74 -15.70 -21.01 6.26
C TYR A 74 -15.12 -20.15 5.14
N LEU A 75 -15.15 -20.68 3.92
CA LEU A 75 -14.91 -19.98 2.66
C LEU A 75 -16.22 -19.90 1.87
N ILE A 76 -16.43 -18.85 1.09
CA ILE A 76 -17.48 -18.81 0.06
C ILE A 76 -16.83 -19.23 -1.26
N MET A 77 -17.33 -20.30 -1.87
CA MET A 77 -16.72 -20.88 -3.06
C MET A 77 -17.78 -21.30 -4.08
N GLU A 78 -17.49 -21.09 -5.36
CA GLU A 78 -18.23 -21.66 -6.47
C GLU A 78 -17.69 -23.08 -6.75
N LEU A 79 -18.48 -24.11 -6.49
CA LEU A 79 -18.00 -25.50 -6.50
C LEU A 79 -18.94 -26.42 -7.27
N THR A 80 -18.36 -27.18 -8.19
CA THR A 80 -18.98 -28.39 -8.74
C THR A 80 -19.05 -29.50 -7.68
N GLU A 81 -19.86 -30.53 -7.93
CA GLU A 81 -19.92 -31.72 -7.07
C GLU A 81 -18.56 -32.42 -6.95
N GLU A 82 -17.77 -32.47 -8.04
CA GLU A 82 -16.44 -33.06 -8.04
C GLU A 82 -15.46 -32.28 -7.15
N GLU A 83 -15.52 -30.95 -7.18
CA GLU A 83 -14.67 -30.10 -6.35
C GLU A 83 -15.05 -30.17 -4.87
N GLN A 84 -16.34 -30.29 -4.55
CA GLN A 84 -16.79 -30.58 -3.19
C GLN A 84 -16.24 -31.93 -2.70
N GLN A 85 -16.26 -32.97 -3.54
CA GLN A 85 -15.68 -34.28 -3.19
C GLN A 85 -14.17 -34.17 -2.94
N LYS A 86 -13.44 -33.42 -3.78
CA LYS A 86 -12.00 -33.16 -3.58
C LYS A 86 -11.71 -32.48 -2.24
N LEU A 87 -12.50 -31.47 -1.86
CA LEU A 87 -12.36 -30.76 -0.60
C LEU A 87 -12.81 -31.60 0.61
N ALA A 88 -13.84 -32.44 0.47
CA ALA A 88 -14.35 -33.29 1.55
C ALA A 88 -13.29 -34.27 2.07
N VAL A 89 -12.36 -34.73 1.22
CA VAL A 89 -11.21 -35.57 1.62
C VAL A 89 -10.32 -34.86 2.65
N PHE A 90 -10.28 -33.52 2.63
CA PHE A 90 -9.55 -32.71 3.60
C PHE A 90 -10.41 -32.26 4.79
N GLY A 91 -11.61 -32.82 4.95
CA GLY A 91 -12.49 -32.56 6.10
C GLY A 91 -13.40 -31.34 5.93
N PHE A 92 -13.57 -30.82 4.71
CA PHE A 92 -14.55 -29.76 4.47
C PHE A 92 -15.99 -30.27 4.51
N THR A 93 -16.90 -29.40 4.94
CA THR A 93 -18.35 -29.61 4.85
C THR A 93 -19.01 -28.40 4.18
N PHE A 94 -20.20 -28.58 3.60
CA PHE A 94 -20.80 -27.59 2.71
C PHE A 94 -22.23 -27.24 3.09
N ALA A 95 -22.57 -25.96 2.95
CA ALA A 95 -23.94 -25.47 2.93
C ALA A 95 -24.11 -24.47 1.78
N VAL A 96 -25.31 -24.35 1.22
CA VAL A 96 -25.58 -23.35 0.18
C VAL A 96 -25.39 -21.94 0.76
N ALA A 97 -24.77 -21.04 -0.01
CA ALA A 97 -24.53 -19.66 0.39
C ALA A 97 -25.67 -18.72 -0.04
N ASP A 98 -26.90 -18.99 0.41
CA ASP A 98 -28.11 -18.25 -0.01
C ASP A 98 -28.01 -16.73 0.22
N ASP A 99 -27.39 -16.32 1.33
CA ASP A 99 -27.17 -14.93 1.70
C ASP A 99 -26.21 -14.22 0.73
N PHE A 100 -25.13 -14.89 0.34
CA PHE A 100 -24.19 -14.39 -0.67
C PHE A 100 -24.88 -14.27 -2.04
N ILE A 101 -25.58 -15.32 -2.48
CA ILE A 101 -26.27 -15.35 -3.78
C ILE A 101 -27.30 -14.21 -3.86
N ALA A 102 -28.11 -14.02 -2.82
CA ALA A 102 -29.12 -12.96 -2.78
C ALA A 102 -28.47 -11.56 -2.88
N LYS A 103 -27.39 -11.32 -2.11
CA LYS A 103 -26.64 -10.06 -2.13
C LYS A 103 -26.01 -9.80 -3.51
N ARG A 104 -25.36 -10.80 -4.11
CA ARG A 104 -24.78 -10.72 -5.45
C ARG A 104 -25.85 -10.36 -6.48
N ASN A 105 -26.96 -11.09 -6.51
CA ASN A 105 -28.04 -10.88 -7.48
C ASN A 105 -28.71 -9.50 -7.32
N GLN A 106 -28.81 -8.98 -6.09
CA GLN A 106 -29.27 -7.61 -5.84
C GLN A 106 -28.32 -6.57 -6.44
N ILE A 107 -27.00 -6.76 -6.32
CA ILE A 107 -25.99 -5.86 -6.89
C ILE A 107 -26.06 -5.89 -8.42
N LEU A 108 -26.05 -7.10 -9.01
CA LEU A 108 -26.12 -7.27 -10.47
C LEU A 108 -27.42 -6.69 -11.05
N GLY A 109 -28.56 -6.84 -10.36
CA GLY A 109 -29.82 -6.22 -10.76
C GLY A 109 -29.76 -4.69 -10.78
N LYS A 110 -29.10 -4.05 -9.79
CA LYS A 110 -28.90 -2.59 -9.79
C LYS A 110 -27.99 -2.12 -10.93
N ILE A 111 -26.95 -2.89 -11.25
CA ILE A 111 -26.04 -2.60 -12.35
C ILE A 111 -26.79 -2.65 -13.68
N GLN A 112 -27.55 -3.71 -13.93
CA GLN A 112 -28.33 -3.84 -15.16
C GLN A 112 -29.36 -2.73 -15.33
N GLN A 113 -30.06 -2.32 -14.27
CA GLN A 113 -30.98 -1.19 -14.33
C GLN A 113 -30.28 0.10 -14.76
N ARG A 114 -29.06 0.35 -14.27
CA ARG A 114 -28.26 1.52 -14.68
C ARG A 114 -27.84 1.44 -16.15
N LEU A 115 -27.42 0.25 -16.62
CA LEU A 115 -27.06 0.05 -18.02
C LEU A 115 -28.26 0.27 -18.95
N GLN A 116 -29.44 -0.25 -18.60
CA GLN A 116 -30.69 -0.02 -19.34
C GLN A 116 -31.10 1.46 -19.36
N GLN A 117 -30.96 2.17 -18.23
CA GLN A 117 -31.25 3.61 -18.18
C GLN A 117 -30.33 4.41 -19.12
N ARG A 118 -29.06 4.02 -19.26
CA ARG A 118 -28.11 4.66 -20.17
C ARG A 118 -28.40 4.38 -21.65
N SER A 119 -28.80 3.16 -22.00
CA SER A 119 -29.18 2.84 -23.39
C SER A 119 -30.43 3.60 -23.83
N LEU A 120 -31.29 4.00 -22.89
CA LEU A 120 -32.52 4.78 -23.17
C LEU A 120 -32.29 6.29 -23.21
N SER A 121 -31.18 6.82 -22.67
CA SER A 121 -30.91 8.25 -22.52
C SER A 121 -30.03 8.85 -23.62
N SER A 122 -30.01 8.28 -24.84
CA SER A 122 -29.09 8.64 -25.93
C SER A 122 -29.33 10.03 -26.58
N SER A 123 -29.81 11.02 -25.84
CA SER A 123 -29.94 12.41 -26.29
C SER A 123 -29.75 13.43 -25.17
N ALA A 124 -28.61 13.41 -24.49
CA ALA A 124 -28.09 14.59 -23.78
C ALA A 124 -26.60 14.44 -23.46
N ALA A 125 -25.83 15.38 -24.00
CA ALA A 125 -24.57 15.94 -23.49
C ALA A 125 -23.69 15.11 -22.55
N SER A 126 -22.48 14.80 -23.02
CA SER A 126 -21.19 15.08 -22.34
C SER A 126 -21.17 15.13 -20.81
N ASP A 127 -21.70 14.11 -20.14
CA ASP A 127 -21.47 13.92 -18.71
C ASP A 127 -20.57 12.70 -18.56
N VAL A 128 -19.27 13.00 -18.47
CA VAL A 128 -18.17 12.10 -18.12
C VAL A 128 -18.31 11.71 -16.64
N SER A 129 -19.48 11.23 -16.23
CA SER A 129 -19.78 10.82 -14.85
C SER A 129 -19.77 9.30 -14.66
N ILE A 130 -19.11 8.57 -15.59
CA ILE A 130 -18.68 7.17 -15.40
C ILE A 130 -17.20 7.11 -14.99
N ALA A 131 -16.79 7.95 -14.04
CA ALA A 131 -15.42 7.87 -13.54
C ALA A 131 -15.23 6.60 -12.68
N SER A 132 -16.25 6.17 -11.93
CA SER A 132 -16.05 5.19 -10.86
C SER A 132 -16.70 3.83 -11.08
N ILE A 133 -16.04 2.77 -10.60
CA ILE A 133 -16.57 1.40 -10.62
C ILE A 133 -17.88 1.35 -9.79
N PRO A 134 -19.02 0.91 -10.35
CA PRO A 134 -20.30 0.89 -9.63
C PRO A 134 -20.24 0.15 -8.29
N GLY A 135 -20.46 0.88 -7.19
CA GLY A 135 -20.41 0.33 -5.83
C GLY A 135 -19.01 0.29 -5.20
N TYR A 136 -17.97 0.65 -5.96
CA TYR A 136 -16.56 0.57 -5.57
C TYR A 136 -15.78 1.82 -5.98
N ALA A 137 -16.35 3.00 -5.72
CA ALA A 137 -15.85 4.26 -6.26
C ALA A 137 -14.47 4.71 -5.77
N CYS A 138 -13.87 3.99 -4.82
CA CYS A 138 -12.50 4.21 -4.36
C CYS A 138 -11.45 3.55 -5.26
N TYR A 139 -11.85 2.66 -6.17
CA TYR A 139 -10.93 2.01 -7.09
C TYR A 139 -10.99 2.70 -8.44
N GLU A 140 -9.80 3.02 -8.94
CA GLU A 140 -9.63 3.55 -10.28
C GLU A 140 -10.03 2.51 -11.34
N THR A 141 -10.69 2.99 -12.40
CA THR A 141 -10.86 2.26 -13.65
C THR A 141 -9.51 2.08 -14.37
N VAL A 142 -9.46 1.25 -15.41
CA VAL A 142 -8.26 1.14 -16.30
C VAL A 142 -7.84 2.52 -16.80
N GLU A 143 -8.80 3.32 -17.29
CA GLU A 143 -8.54 4.65 -17.84
C GLU A 143 -8.02 5.64 -16.78
N GLU A 144 -8.63 5.67 -15.59
CA GLU A 144 -8.16 6.53 -14.49
C GLU A 144 -6.77 6.13 -14.00
N THR A 145 -6.49 4.82 -13.94
CA THR A 145 -5.18 4.30 -13.56
C THR A 145 -4.09 4.74 -14.55
N TYR A 146 -4.36 4.60 -15.85
CA TYR A 146 -3.43 5.01 -16.90
C TYR A 146 -3.27 6.52 -16.98
N ALA A 147 -4.36 7.28 -16.81
CA ALA A 147 -4.30 8.74 -16.73
C ALA A 147 -3.46 9.22 -15.54
N ALA A 148 -3.57 8.57 -14.38
CA ALA A 148 -2.73 8.87 -13.22
C ALA A 148 -1.24 8.60 -13.50
N ALA A 149 -0.91 7.46 -14.11
CA ALA A 149 0.47 7.11 -14.45
C ALA A 149 1.08 8.07 -15.50
N ALA A 150 0.35 8.36 -16.58
CA ALA A 150 0.77 9.33 -17.58
C ALA A 150 0.89 10.75 -16.98
N GLY A 151 -0.03 11.11 -16.08
CA GLY A 151 0.01 12.34 -15.30
C GLY A 151 1.31 12.47 -14.49
N MET A 152 1.69 11.44 -13.73
CA MET A 152 2.95 11.43 -12.98
C MET A 152 4.17 11.62 -13.90
N ALA A 153 4.22 10.90 -15.02
CA ALA A 153 5.31 11.03 -15.99
C ALA A 153 5.40 12.43 -16.60
N SER A 154 4.26 13.08 -16.89
CA SER A 154 4.22 14.43 -17.43
C SER A 154 4.58 15.52 -16.41
N GLN A 155 4.18 15.35 -15.14
CA GLN A 155 4.38 16.34 -14.09
C GLN A 155 5.75 16.21 -13.41
N ARG A 156 6.33 15.01 -13.39
CA ARG A 156 7.61 14.70 -12.74
C ARG A 156 8.52 13.90 -13.70
N PRO A 157 8.83 14.43 -14.91
CA PRO A 157 9.56 13.69 -15.95
C PRO A 157 10.98 13.25 -15.54
N GLN A 158 11.57 13.91 -14.55
CA GLN A 158 12.86 13.56 -13.94
C GLN A 158 12.78 12.33 -13.00
N LEU A 159 11.58 12.00 -12.51
CA LEU A 159 11.34 10.86 -11.61
C LEU A 159 10.54 9.73 -12.25
N ALA A 160 9.73 10.03 -13.27
CA ALA A 160 8.73 9.12 -13.81
C ALA A 160 8.77 9.05 -15.34
N GLU A 161 8.43 7.87 -15.87
CA GLU A 161 8.29 7.60 -17.29
C GLU A 161 7.17 6.58 -17.52
N TRP A 162 6.26 6.88 -18.45
CA TRP A 162 5.19 5.97 -18.85
C TRP A 162 5.56 5.26 -20.16
N LEU A 163 5.87 3.97 -20.06
CA LEU A 163 6.37 3.14 -21.15
C LEU A 163 5.24 2.31 -21.74
N ASN A 164 5.05 2.33 -23.05
CA ASN A 164 4.28 1.29 -23.74
C ASN A 164 5.18 0.07 -23.96
N VAL A 165 4.79 -1.08 -23.43
CA VAL A 165 5.59 -2.31 -23.46
C VAL A 165 4.94 -3.44 -24.26
N GLY A 166 3.67 -3.30 -24.65
CA GLY A 166 2.94 -4.34 -25.36
C GLY A 166 1.47 -3.98 -25.58
N GLN A 167 0.67 -4.95 -25.99
CA GLN A 167 -0.73 -4.76 -26.32
C GLN A 167 -1.58 -5.89 -25.76
N SER A 168 -2.79 -5.57 -25.32
CA SER A 168 -3.77 -6.57 -24.89
C SER A 168 -4.33 -7.37 -26.07
N TRP A 169 -5.00 -8.49 -25.78
CA TRP A 169 -5.62 -9.33 -26.80
C TRP A 169 -6.54 -8.53 -27.72
N GLU A 170 -7.53 -7.79 -27.19
CA GLU A 170 -8.49 -7.04 -28.02
C GLU A 170 -7.79 -6.02 -28.91
N LYS A 171 -6.71 -5.40 -28.41
CA LYS A 171 -5.88 -4.46 -29.17
C LYS A 171 -5.18 -5.14 -30.34
N THR A 172 -4.60 -6.32 -30.11
CA THR A 172 -3.94 -7.10 -31.17
C THR A 172 -4.91 -7.58 -32.24
N GLN A 173 -6.18 -7.79 -31.88
CA GLN A 173 -7.24 -8.21 -32.80
C GLN A 173 -7.97 -7.03 -33.47
N GLY A 174 -7.64 -5.78 -33.13
CA GLY A 174 -8.34 -4.60 -33.67
C GLY A 174 -9.78 -4.45 -33.17
N LEU A 175 -10.11 -5.03 -32.01
CA LEU A 175 -11.46 -5.05 -31.41
C LEU A 175 -11.71 -3.91 -30.41
N GLY A 176 -10.73 -3.03 -30.22
CA GLY A 176 -10.68 -2.14 -29.05
C GLY A 176 -9.47 -2.51 -28.20
N GLY A 177 -9.57 -2.42 -26.88
CA GLY A 177 -8.49 -2.82 -25.97
C GLY A 177 -7.41 -1.75 -25.76
N TYR A 178 -6.33 -2.17 -25.09
CA TYR A 178 -5.37 -1.28 -24.46
C TYR A 178 -3.94 -1.59 -24.87
N ASP A 179 -3.14 -0.53 -24.99
CA ASP A 179 -1.69 -0.67 -24.90
C ASP A 179 -1.32 -0.97 -23.44
N ILE A 180 -0.45 -1.94 -23.20
CA ILE A 180 0.00 -2.33 -21.87
C ILE A 180 1.16 -1.44 -21.48
N GLY A 181 1.01 -0.74 -20.36
CA GLY A 181 1.98 0.24 -19.89
C GLY A 181 2.70 -0.13 -18.61
N VAL A 182 3.95 0.32 -18.50
CA VAL A 182 4.75 0.28 -17.27
C VAL A 182 5.10 1.70 -16.84
N LEU A 183 4.80 2.04 -15.58
CA LEU A 183 5.29 3.25 -14.95
C LEU A 183 6.67 2.96 -14.35
N LYS A 184 7.71 3.47 -14.99
CA LYS A 184 9.08 3.42 -14.49
C LYS A 184 9.35 4.64 -13.61
N LEU A 185 9.76 4.41 -12.37
CA LEU A 185 10.07 5.42 -11.37
C LEU A 185 11.54 5.30 -10.96
N THR A 186 12.31 6.38 -11.14
CA THR A 186 13.69 6.52 -10.69
C THR A 186 14.14 7.97 -10.86
N ASN A 187 15.08 8.43 -10.04
CA ASN A 187 15.73 9.72 -10.27
C ASN A 187 16.69 9.63 -11.46
N LYS A 188 16.32 10.25 -12.59
CA LYS A 188 17.11 10.28 -13.82
C LYS A 188 18.37 11.16 -13.71
N ASP A 189 18.41 12.08 -12.76
CA ASP A 189 19.58 12.93 -12.51
C ASP A 189 20.72 12.17 -11.80
N LYS A 190 20.42 10.97 -11.28
CA LYS A 190 21.41 10.04 -10.72
C LYS A 190 21.48 8.78 -11.57
N PRO A 191 22.19 8.78 -12.71
CA PRO A 191 22.31 7.61 -13.57
C PRO A 191 23.22 6.54 -12.96
N GLY A 192 23.04 5.30 -13.38
CA GLY A 192 23.86 4.17 -12.96
C GLY A 192 23.11 2.84 -13.13
N ASP A 193 23.81 1.72 -12.94
CA ASP A 193 23.13 0.42 -12.86
C ASP A 193 22.48 0.29 -11.48
N LYS A 194 21.15 0.49 -11.47
CA LYS A 194 20.35 0.48 -10.26
C LYS A 194 19.63 -0.88 -10.11
N PRO A 195 19.56 -1.42 -8.87
CA PRO A 195 18.63 -2.49 -8.52
C PRO A 195 17.20 -2.18 -8.96
N LYS A 196 16.49 -3.20 -9.44
CA LYS A 196 15.17 -3.05 -10.08
C LYS A 196 14.12 -3.79 -9.28
N LEU A 197 13.01 -3.14 -8.98
CA LEU A 197 11.80 -3.74 -8.40
C LEU A 197 10.74 -3.76 -9.50
N LEU A 198 10.28 -4.94 -9.91
CA LEU A 198 9.11 -5.09 -10.77
C LEU A 198 7.90 -5.43 -9.90
N ILE A 199 6.79 -4.74 -10.12
CA ILE A 199 5.50 -5.09 -9.54
C ILE A 199 4.48 -5.14 -10.67
N ASN A 200 3.84 -6.28 -10.87
CA ASN A 200 2.67 -6.39 -11.72
C ASN A 200 1.41 -6.56 -10.86
N SER A 201 0.29 -6.04 -11.34
CA SER A 201 -1.02 -6.17 -10.70
C SER A 201 -2.13 -6.41 -11.72
N ALA A 202 -3.31 -6.77 -11.21
CA ALA A 202 -4.52 -7.00 -11.99
C ALA A 202 -4.29 -7.96 -13.17
N ILE A 203 -3.53 -9.04 -12.95
CA ILE A 203 -3.41 -10.14 -13.90
C ILE A 203 -4.70 -10.98 -13.95
N HIS A 204 -5.36 -11.13 -12.80
CA HIS A 204 -6.77 -11.53 -12.77
C HIS A 204 -7.66 -10.29 -12.60
N ALA A 205 -8.66 -10.17 -13.47
CA ALA A 205 -9.40 -8.93 -13.65
C ALA A 205 -10.25 -8.50 -12.44
N ARG A 206 -10.94 -9.45 -11.79
CA ARG A 206 -11.82 -9.22 -10.63
C ARG A 206 -11.11 -8.77 -9.36
N GLU A 207 -9.79 -8.84 -9.30
CA GLU A 207 -8.98 -8.59 -8.11
C GLU A 207 -8.78 -7.08 -7.88
N TYR A 208 -9.82 -6.40 -7.39
CA TYR A 208 -9.90 -4.93 -7.41
C TYR A 208 -8.85 -4.21 -6.59
N THR A 209 -8.40 -4.80 -5.50
CA THR A 209 -7.49 -4.16 -4.53
C THR A 209 -6.06 -4.01 -5.04
N THR A 210 -5.68 -4.74 -6.10
CA THR A 210 -4.31 -4.90 -6.58
C THR A 210 -3.75 -3.61 -7.20
N ALA A 211 -4.28 -3.17 -8.35
CA ALA A 211 -3.82 -1.97 -9.05
C ALA A 211 -3.88 -0.68 -8.21
N PRO A 212 -4.95 -0.42 -7.41
CA PRO A 212 -5.01 0.74 -6.53
C PRO A 212 -3.92 0.75 -5.44
N LEU A 213 -3.52 -0.41 -4.90
CA LEU A 213 -2.42 -0.49 -3.94
C LEU A 213 -1.08 -0.13 -4.61
N VAL A 214 -0.83 -0.68 -5.80
CA VAL A 214 0.40 -0.42 -6.56
C VAL A 214 0.46 1.07 -6.99
N LEU A 215 -0.67 1.65 -7.39
CA LEU A 215 -0.75 3.08 -7.70
C LEU A 215 -0.56 3.96 -6.45
N ALA A 216 -1.06 3.55 -5.28
CA ALA A 216 -0.79 4.25 -4.03
C ALA A 216 0.70 4.23 -3.65
N PHE A 217 1.41 3.13 -3.94
CA PHE A 217 2.85 3.04 -3.79
C PHE A 217 3.60 3.97 -4.75
N ALA A 218 3.16 4.06 -6.01
CA ALA A 218 3.68 5.03 -6.97
C ALA A 218 3.55 6.48 -6.47
N ARG A 219 2.35 6.85 -5.97
CA ARG A 219 2.08 8.17 -5.38
C ARG A 219 3.01 8.45 -4.21
N TRP A 220 3.17 7.50 -3.28
CA TRP A 220 4.07 7.65 -2.13
C TRP A 220 5.52 7.92 -2.55
N LEU A 221 6.03 7.22 -3.57
CA LEU A 221 7.39 7.45 -4.09
C LEU A 221 7.55 8.84 -4.73
N VAL A 222 6.64 9.20 -5.66
CA VAL A 222 6.76 10.43 -6.45
C VAL A 222 6.49 11.68 -5.62
N ASP A 223 5.44 11.65 -4.79
CA ASP A 223 5.07 12.77 -3.92
C ASP A 223 5.99 12.86 -2.69
N GLY A 224 6.53 11.71 -2.25
CA GLY A 224 7.51 11.63 -1.17
C GLY A 224 8.92 12.07 -1.56
N TYR A 225 9.28 12.09 -2.85
CA TYR A 225 10.62 12.51 -3.25
C TYR A 225 10.93 13.96 -2.83
N GLY A 226 11.96 14.14 -2.01
CA GLY A 226 12.37 15.41 -1.41
C GLY A 226 11.60 15.78 -0.13
N VAL A 227 10.65 14.96 0.32
CA VAL A 227 9.81 15.18 1.52
C VAL A 227 9.96 14.03 2.52
N ASP A 228 9.90 12.80 2.03
CA ASP A 228 10.16 11.56 2.75
C ASP A 228 11.56 11.05 2.38
N ALA A 229 12.40 10.84 3.40
CA ALA A 229 13.79 10.46 3.22
C ALA A 229 13.92 9.06 2.58
N ASP A 230 13.04 8.13 2.92
CA ASP A 230 13.03 6.78 2.36
C ASP A 230 12.62 6.79 0.89
N ALA A 231 11.53 7.47 0.53
CA ALA A 231 11.12 7.62 -0.86
C ALA A 231 12.22 8.27 -1.72
N THR A 232 12.90 9.26 -1.15
CA THR A 232 13.99 9.99 -1.83
C THR A 232 15.16 9.08 -2.15
N TRP A 233 15.69 8.37 -1.16
CA TRP A 233 16.85 7.52 -1.40
C TRP A 233 16.52 6.30 -2.25
N ILE A 234 15.31 5.75 -2.13
CA ILE A 234 14.83 4.67 -2.98
C ILE A 234 14.89 5.10 -4.45
N LEU A 235 14.33 6.26 -4.81
CA LEU A 235 14.36 6.72 -6.21
C LEU A 235 15.77 7.14 -6.67
N ASP A 236 16.61 7.62 -5.76
CA ASP A 236 18.00 7.93 -6.06
C ASP A 236 18.81 6.67 -6.43
N HIS A 237 18.58 5.56 -5.73
CA HIS A 237 19.44 4.37 -5.81
C HIS A 237 18.84 3.17 -6.53
N HIS A 238 17.51 3.13 -6.72
CA HIS A 238 16.77 2.01 -7.31
C HIS A 238 15.90 2.46 -8.50
N GLU A 239 15.47 1.48 -9.30
CA GLU A 239 14.41 1.62 -10.28
C GLU A 239 13.18 0.82 -9.82
N VAL A 240 12.00 1.44 -9.88
CA VAL A 240 10.72 0.79 -9.57
C VAL A 240 9.88 0.77 -10.84
N HIS A 241 9.46 -0.42 -11.27
CA HIS A 241 8.73 -0.66 -12.50
C HIS A 241 7.36 -1.22 -12.16
N LEU A 242 6.30 -0.48 -12.48
CA LEU A 242 4.94 -0.81 -12.08
C LEU A 242 4.08 -1.11 -13.31
N LEU A 243 3.75 -2.38 -13.54
CA LEU A 243 2.79 -2.83 -14.54
C LEU A 243 1.40 -2.86 -13.88
N LEU A 244 0.71 -1.72 -13.95
CA LEU A 244 -0.50 -1.48 -13.15
C LEU A 244 -1.68 -2.37 -13.56
N HIS A 245 -1.86 -2.62 -14.85
CA HIS A 245 -2.89 -3.54 -15.37
C HIS A 245 -2.24 -4.53 -16.33
N THR A 246 -2.01 -5.75 -15.85
CA THR A 246 -1.52 -6.86 -16.70
C THR A 246 -2.63 -7.37 -17.63
N ASN A 247 -3.89 -7.31 -17.18
CA ASN A 247 -5.07 -7.74 -17.93
C ASN A 247 -6.11 -6.61 -18.06
N PRO A 248 -5.83 -5.56 -18.86
CA PRO A 248 -6.72 -4.40 -18.95
C PRO A 248 -8.06 -4.74 -19.63
N ASP A 249 -8.09 -5.62 -20.64
CA ASP A 249 -9.33 -6.04 -21.30
C ASP A 249 -10.26 -6.79 -20.33
N GLY A 250 -9.70 -7.76 -19.59
CA GLY A 250 -10.45 -8.49 -18.57
C GLY A 250 -10.92 -7.54 -17.46
N ARG A 251 -10.06 -6.62 -17.01
CA ARG A 251 -10.40 -5.63 -15.99
C ARG A 251 -11.61 -4.81 -16.43
N LYS A 252 -11.69 -4.41 -17.69
CA LYS A 252 -12.84 -3.67 -18.23
C LYS A 252 -14.14 -4.47 -18.13
N LYS A 253 -14.09 -5.80 -18.32
CA LYS A 253 -15.24 -6.69 -18.05
C LYS A 253 -15.58 -6.76 -16.56
N ALA A 254 -14.58 -6.92 -15.69
CA ALA A 254 -14.81 -6.96 -14.24
C ALA A 254 -15.46 -5.67 -13.72
N GLU A 255 -15.06 -4.49 -14.21
CA GLU A 255 -15.62 -3.19 -13.84
C GLU A 255 -17.14 -3.04 -14.05
N THR A 256 -17.74 -3.94 -14.84
CA THR A 256 -19.20 -4.03 -15.01
C THR A 256 -19.89 -4.79 -13.86
N GLY A 257 -19.14 -5.32 -12.89
CA GLY A 257 -19.61 -6.12 -11.76
C GLY A 257 -19.53 -7.64 -11.98
N LEU A 258 -19.06 -8.09 -13.15
CA LEU A 258 -18.82 -9.50 -13.44
C LEU A 258 -17.63 -10.03 -12.63
N SER A 259 -17.72 -11.26 -12.11
CA SER A 259 -16.61 -11.96 -11.46
C SER A 259 -15.57 -12.48 -12.47
N TRP A 260 -15.21 -11.62 -13.43
CA TRP A 260 -14.34 -11.94 -14.56
C TRP A 260 -12.89 -12.14 -14.11
N ARG A 261 -12.28 -13.27 -14.46
CA ARG A 261 -10.91 -13.62 -14.05
C ARG A 261 -9.90 -13.47 -15.17
N LYS A 262 -10.16 -14.13 -16.31
CA LYS A 262 -9.21 -14.37 -17.41
C LYS A 262 -9.01 -13.14 -18.31
N ASN A 263 -8.17 -13.23 -19.34
CA ASN A 263 -8.22 -12.26 -20.44
C ASN A 263 -9.53 -12.41 -21.25
N THR A 264 -9.71 -11.66 -22.33
CA THR A 264 -10.95 -11.70 -23.13
C THR A 264 -10.81 -12.45 -24.45
N ASN A 265 -9.81 -13.33 -24.57
CA ASN A 265 -9.54 -14.06 -25.80
C ASN A 265 -10.76 -14.89 -26.25
N GLN A 266 -11.40 -14.43 -27.34
CA GLN A 266 -12.68 -14.95 -27.83
C GLN A 266 -12.55 -16.30 -28.55
N ASN A 267 -11.32 -16.76 -28.78
CA ASN A 267 -11.05 -18.07 -29.39
C ASN A 267 -11.28 -19.24 -28.43
N TYR A 268 -11.43 -18.97 -27.13
CA TYR A 268 -11.60 -19.99 -26.09
C TYR A 268 -12.96 -19.83 -25.43
N CYS A 269 -13.71 -20.92 -25.29
CA CYS A 269 -15.05 -20.92 -24.70
C CYS A 269 -16.10 -20.01 -25.42
N GLY A 270 -15.81 -19.55 -26.63
CA GLY A 270 -16.73 -18.78 -27.48
C GLY A 270 -16.86 -17.30 -27.08
N PRO A 271 -17.25 -16.43 -28.04
CA PRO A 271 -17.27 -14.98 -27.83
C PRO A 271 -18.30 -14.53 -26.79
N ASN A 272 -19.40 -15.25 -26.58
CA ASN A 272 -20.50 -14.80 -25.73
C ASN A 272 -20.52 -15.49 -24.35
N SER A 273 -19.35 -15.87 -23.82
CA SER A 273 -19.22 -16.62 -22.57
C SER A 273 -18.46 -15.83 -21.51
N ASN A 274 -18.96 -15.86 -20.26
CA ASN A 274 -18.21 -15.38 -19.08
C ASN A 274 -16.90 -16.14 -18.83
N SER A 275 -16.79 -17.35 -19.36
CA SER A 275 -15.63 -18.21 -19.20
C SER A 275 -14.67 -18.17 -20.39
N ARG A 276 -14.80 -17.21 -21.31
CA ARG A 276 -13.82 -17.05 -22.42
C ARG A 276 -12.47 -16.56 -21.92
N GLY A 277 -11.44 -16.70 -22.75
CA GLY A 277 -10.07 -16.33 -22.41
C GLY A 277 -9.25 -17.44 -21.74
N ALA A 278 -7.98 -17.14 -21.50
CA ALA A 278 -7.04 -17.98 -20.77
C ALA A 278 -6.66 -17.34 -19.42
N ASP A 279 -6.36 -18.19 -18.44
CA ASP A 279 -5.80 -17.75 -17.17
C ASP A 279 -4.36 -17.34 -17.39
N LEU A 280 -4.10 -16.03 -17.36
CA LEU A 280 -2.78 -15.48 -17.61
C LEU A 280 -1.75 -15.99 -16.61
N ASN A 281 -2.13 -16.25 -15.35
CA ASN A 281 -1.23 -16.80 -14.34
C ASN A 281 -1.20 -18.34 -14.34
N ARG A 282 -1.57 -18.97 -15.45
CA ARG A 282 -1.28 -20.38 -15.81
C ARG A 282 -0.60 -20.51 -17.18
N ASN A 283 -0.35 -19.40 -17.86
CA ASN A 283 0.10 -19.37 -19.25
C ASN A 283 1.61 -19.11 -19.39
N PHE A 284 2.34 -18.79 -18.33
CA PHE A 284 3.77 -18.48 -18.42
C PHE A 284 4.59 -19.67 -18.94
N SER A 285 5.61 -19.36 -19.72
CA SER A 285 6.47 -20.31 -20.43
C SER A 285 7.22 -21.25 -19.49
N PHE A 286 7.74 -20.71 -18.38
CA PHE A 286 8.41 -21.51 -17.37
C PHE A 286 7.41 -22.36 -16.58
N GLY A 287 7.60 -23.67 -16.60
CA GLY A 287 6.75 -24.60 -15.85
C GLY A 287 5.35 -24.77 -16.42
N TRP A 288 5.07 -24.31 -17.64
CA TRP A 288 3.76 -24.49 -18.28
C TRP A 288 3.36 -25.98 -18.34
N ASN A 289 2.21 -26.32 -17.76
CA ASN A 289 1.70 -27.70 -17.68
C ASN A 289 2.71 -28.70 -17.07
N SER A 290 3.64 -28.26 -16.22
CA SER A 290 4.65 -29.12 -15.59
C SER A 290 4.04 -30.21 -14.71
N THR A 291 2.80 -30.00 -14.28
CA THR A 291 2.05 -30.90 -13.39
C THR A 291 1.17 -31.90 -14.14
N ASN A 292 1.25 -31.95 -15.48
CA ASN A 292 0.42 -32.81 -16.34
C ASN A 292 -1.08 -32.65 -16.06
N GLY A 293 -1.54 -31.40 -16.04
CA GLY A 293 -2.95 -31.07 -15.88
C GLY A 293 -3.50 -31.03 -14.46
N GLN A 294 -2.66 -31.16 -13.44
CA GLN A 294 -3.10 -31.08 -12.04
C GLN A 294 -3.13 -29.65 -11.49
N GLY A 295 -2.29 -28.74 -11.99
CA GLY A 295 -2.19 -27.36 -11.50
C GLY A 295 -2.82 -26.28 -12.37
N SER A 296 -3.29 -26.68 -13.54
CA SER A 296 -4.16 -25.87 -14.41
C SER A 296 -5.00 -26.77 -15.31
N SER A 297 -5.98 -26.20 -16.00
CA SER A 297 -6.91 -26.94 -16.86
C SER A 297 -6.57 -26.83 -18.35
N GLY A 298 -6.85 -27.91 -19.09
CA GLY A 298 -6.77 -27.94 -20.56
C GLY A 298 -8.13 -27.66 -21.22
N ALA A 299 -9.20 -27.59 -20.43
CA ALA A 299 -10.53 -27.28 -20.92
C ALA A 299 -10.71 -25.77 -21.07
N GLN A 300 -11.04 -25.30 -22.28
CA GLN A 300 -11.11 -23.88 -22.62
C GLN A 300 -12.07 -23.06 -21.75
N CYS A 301 -13.15 -23.68 -21.29
CA CYS A 301 -14.15 -23.03 -20.44
C CYS A 301 -13.83 -23.07 -18.95
N ASN A 302 -12.71 -23.66 -18.53
CA ASN A 302 -12.34 -23.66 -17.12
C ASN A 302 -11.66 -22.34 -16.72
N ASP A 303 -11.87 -21.91 -15.48
CA ASP A 303 -11.29 -20.69 -14.92
C ASP A 303 -9.77 -20.70 -14.83
N THR A 304 -9.16 -21.89 -14.82
CA THR A 304 -7.71 -22.11 -14.83
C THR A 304 -7.20 -22.61 -16.19
N TYR A 305 -7.93 -22.33 -17.28
CA TYR A 305 -7.50 -22.73 -18.62
C TYR A 305 -6.15 -22.13 -18.95
N ARG A 306 -5.13 -22.98 -19.12
CA ARG A 306 -3.72 -22.60 -19.26
C ARG A 306 -3.31 -22.02 -20.62
N GLY A 307 -4.27 -21.87 -21.54
CA GLY A 307 -4.00 -21.59 -22.95
C GLY A 307 -3.61 -22.84 -23.76
N PRO A 308 -3.57 -22.74 -25.10
CA PRO A 308 -3.23 -23.86 -25.98
C PRO A 308 -1.74 -24.21 -25.98
N SER A 309 -0.88 -23.28 -25.61
CA SER A 309 0.57 -23.45 -25.51
C SER A 309 1.16 -22.49 -24.49
N ALA A 310 2.38 -22.77 -24.06
CA ALA A 310 3.14 -21.89 -23.17
C ALA A 310 3.35 -20.51 -23.81
N GLY A 311 3.11 -19.44 -23.06
CA GLY A 311 3.23 -18.04 -23.50
C GLY A 311 2.33 -17.68 -24.68
N SER A 312 1.15 -18.29 -24.81
CA SER A 312 0.25 -18.05 -25.94
C SER A 312 -0.41 -16.66 -25.92
N GLU A 313 -0.61 -16.08 -24.73
CA GLU A 313 -1.36 -14.82 -24.60
C GLU A 313 -0.44 -13.60 -24.70
N PRO A 314 -0.84 -12.54 -25.44
CA PRO A 314 0.01 -11.37 -25.68
C PRO A 314 0.34 -10.59 -24.40
N GLU A 315 -0.55 -10.60 -23.41
CA GLU A 315 -0.30 -10.02 -22.09
C GLU A 315 0.87 -10.72 -21.37
N VAL A 316 0.91 -12.06 -21.45
CA VAL A 316 1.96 -12.89 -20.84
C VAL A 316 3.28 -12.70 -21.58
N GLN A 317 3.24 -12.73 -22.91
CA GLN A 317 4.43 -12.44 -23.74
C GLN A 317 5.06 -11.09 -23.39
N THR A 318 4.21 -10.07 -23.19
CA THR A 318 4.62 -8.73 -22.79
C THR A 318 5.33 -8.73 -21.43
N LEU A 319 4.72 -9.33 -20.40
CA LEU A 319 5.30 -9.36 -19.06
C LEU A 319 6.60 -10.17 -19.00
N GLU A 320 6.67 -11.32 -19.67
CA GLU A 320 7.89 -12.11 -19.73
C GLU A 320 9.03 -11.38 -20.45
N ALA A 321 8.75 -10.79 -21.61
CA ALA A 321 9.74 -10.01 -22.34
C ALA A 321 10.25 -8.83 -21.51
N TYR A 322 9.34 -8.17 -20.78
CA TYR A 322 9.71 -7.09 -19.89
C TYR A 322 10.59 -7.58 -18.74
N ALA A 323 10.24 -8.66 -18.04
CA ALA A 323 11.06 -9.22 -16.96
C ALA A 323 12.47 -9.61 -17.45
N ARG A 324 12.57 -10.28 -18.61
CA ARG A 324 13.85 -10.62 -19.26
C ARG A 324 14.66 -9.40 -19.70
N SER A 325 14.00 -8.26 -19.93
CA SER A 325 14.70 -7.00 -20.25
C SER A 325 15.32 -6.33 -19.02
N LEU A 326 14.82 -6.62 -17.82
CA LEU A 326 15.31 -6.03 -16.58
C LEU A 326 16.50 -6.80 -15.99
N TRP A 327 16.52 -8.12 -16.14
CA TRP A 327 17.53 -8.98 -15.52
C TRP A 327 18.07 -10.06 -16.45
N PRO A 328 19.38 -10.34 -16.39
CA PRO A 328 19.94 -11.56 -16.98
C PRO A 328 19.58 -12.78 -16.13
N ASP A 329 19.68 -13.98 -16.71
CA ASP A 329 19.69 -15.22 -15.93
C ASP A 329 20.91 -15.25 -14.97
N ARG A 330 20.61 -15.42 -13.68
CA ARG A 330 21.60 -15.54 -12.60
C ARG A 330 21.55 -16.91 -11.91
N ARG A 331 20.63 -17.78 -12.29
CA ARG A 331 20.40 -19.07 -11.66
C ARG A 331 21.13 -20.19 -12.39
N GLY A 332 21.08 -20.18 -13.72
CA GLY A 332 21.57 -21.27 -14.57
C GLY A 332 20.45 -22.20 -15.07
N PRO A 333 20.78 -23.10 -16.02
CA PRO A 333 19.78 -23.80 -16.82
C PRO A 333 19.03 -24.91 -16.06
N ASN A 334 19.54 -25.41 -14.93
CA ASN A 334 18.90 -26.52 -14.23
C ASN A 334 17.91 -26.03 -13.17
N ARG A 335 16.87 -26.83 -12.95
CA ARG A 335 15.86 -26.53 -11.92
C ARG A 335 16.42 -26.51 -10.49
N GLY A 336 17.50 -27.23 -10.24
CA GLY A 336 18.18 -27.28 -8.94
C GLY A 336 19.19 -26.16 -8.70
N ASP A 337 19.48 -25.34 -9.70
CA ASP A 337 20.51 -24.31 -9.54
C ASP A 337 19.98 -23.16 -8.67
N ALA A 338 20.84 -22.65 -7.78
CA ALA A 338 20.57 -21.50 -6.95
C ALA A 338 21.16 -20.24 -7.57
N ALA A 339 20.42 -19.14 -7.51
CA ALA A 339 20.99 -17.84 -7.83
C ALA A 339 22.03 -17.46 -6.75
N PRO A 340 23.13 -16.78 -7.09
CA PRO A 340 24.02 -16.18 -6.09
C PRO A 340 23.24 -15.35 -5.09
N SER A 341 23.64 -15.35 -3.81
CA SER A 341 23.00 -14.52 -2.78
C SER A 341 23.09 -13.03 -3.08
N SER A 342 24.06 -12.62 -3.91
CA SER A 342 24.21 -11.25 -4.40
C SER A 342 23.28 -10.90 -5.57
N THR A 343 22.43 -11.81 -6.04
CA THR A 343 21.46 -11.51 -7.10
C THR A 343 20.53 -10.40 -6.65
N SER A 344 20.53 -9.32 -7.42
CA SER A 344 19.70 -8.13 -7.17
C SER A 344 18.41 -8.22 -7.97
N GLY A 345 17.33 -7.68 -7.39
CA GLY A 345 16.03 -7.60 -8.03
C GLY A 345 14.95 -8.34 -7.26
N ILE A 346 13.74 -7.79 -7.28
CA ILE A 346 12.55 -8.41 -6.73
C ILE A 346 11.44 -8.28 -7.78
N HIS A 347 10.68 -9.35 -7.97
CA HIS A 347 9.42 -9.33 -8.71
C HIS A 347 8.25 -9.64 -7.75
N LEU A 348 7.26 -8.75 -7.69
CA LEU A 348 6.04 -8.96 -6.91
C LEU A 348 4.83 -9.05 -7.86
N ASP A 349 4.10 -10.17 -7.80
CA ASP A 349 2.80 -10.32 -8.43
C ASP A 349 1.70 -10.08 -7.40
N ILE A 350 0.98 -8.98 -7.53
CA ILE A 350 -0.03 -8.56 -6.55
C ILE A 350 -1.39 -9.06 -6.98
N HIS A 351 -1.90 -10.00 -6.19
CA HIS A 351 -3.19 -10.65 -6.33
C HIS A 351 -4.16 -10.27 -5.21
N SER A 352 -5.42 -10.64 -5.38
CA SER A 352 -6.35 -10.76 -4.26
C SER A 352 -7.24 -11.98 -4.47
N TYR A 353 -7.61 -12.73 -3.47
CA TYR A 353 -7.44 -12.44 -2.05
C TYR A 353 -7.00 -13.70 -1.33
N SER A 354 -6.77 -13.57 -0.01
CA SER A 354 -6.59 -14.65 0.98
C SER A 354 -5.53 -14.32 2.02
N GLU A 355 -5.09 -13.07 2.16
CA GLU A 355 -4.09 -12.63 3.13
C GLU A 355 -2.84 -13.54 3.19
N LEU A 356 -2.22 -13.78 2.02
CA LEU A 356 -1.05 -14.63 1.86
C LEU A 356 0.16 -13.84 1.33
N VAL A 357 1.36 -14.28 1.72
CA VAL A 357 2.62 -13.95 1.07
C VAL A 357 3.24 -15.25 0.60
N LEU A 358 3.33 -15.43 -0.72
CA LEU A 358 3.70 -16.68 -1.36
C LEU A 358 5.04 -16.58 -2.07
N TRP A 359 5.82 -17.66 -2.06
CA TRP A 359 7.08 -17.77 -2.81
C TRP A 359 7.22 -19.14 -3.50
N PRO A 360 8.07 -19.25 -4.54
CA PRO A 360 8.28 -20.49 -5.27
C PRO A 360 8.65 -21.71 -4.39
N TRP A 361 8.23 -22.91 -4.75
CA TRP A 361 7.48 -23.26 -5.97
C TRP A 361 5.99 -23.46 -5.71
N GLY A 362 5.17 -23.23 -6.74
CA GLY A 362 3.75 -23.60 -6.75
C GLY A 362 3.47 -25.05 -7.15
N ASP A 363 4.34 -25.66 -7.95
CA ASP A 363 4.10 -26.99 -8.56
C ASP A 363 4.68 -28.17 -7.77
N THR A 364 5.45 -27.91 -6.72
CA THR A 364 6.08 -28.94 -5.88
C THR A 364 6.22 -28.47 -4.44
N SER A 365 6.19 -29.40 -3.49
CA SER A 365 6.51 -29.13 -2.08
C SER A 365 8.00 -29.14 -1.77
N GLN A 366 8.85 -29.44 -2.75
CA GLN A 366 10.29 -29.27 -2.60
C GLN A 366 10.59 -27.78 -2.49
N ALA A 367 11.45 -27.40 -1.53
CA ALA A 367 11.88 -26.02 -1.40
C ALA A 367 12.66 -25.57 -2.65
N ALA A 368 12.49 -24.31 -3.03
CA ALA A 368 13.33 -23.66 -4.01
C ALA A 368 14.82 -23.68 -3.58
N PRO A 369 15.78 -23.70 -4.52
CA PRO A 369 17.21 -23.65 -4.19
C PRO A 369 17.62 -22.47 -3.29
N ASN A 370 16.96 -21.31 -3.41
CA ASN A 370 17.13 -20.14 -2.53
C ASN A 370 16.06 -20.08 -1.41
N GLY A 371 15.39 -21.20 -1.12
CA GLY A 371 14.15 -21.27 -0.34
C GLY A 371 14.25 -20.70 1.07
N THR A 372 15.38 -20.89 1.76
CA THR A 372 15.59 -20.30 3.10
C THR A 372 15.55 -18.78 3.05
N ALA A 373 16.31 -18.17 2.13
CA ALA A 373 16.33 -16.71 1.99
C ALA A 373 14.98 -16.17 1.49
N LEU A 374 14.29 -16.93 0.61
CA LEU A 374 12.95 -16.59 0.17
C LEU A 374 11.94 -16.59 1.33
N GLN A 375 11.99 -17.59 2.21
CA GLN A 375 11.15 -17.67 3.41
C GLN A 375 11.43 -16.50 4.37
N THR A 376 12.70 -16.18 4.62
CA THR A 376 13.10 -15.07 5.50
C THR A 376 12.51 -13.74 5.02
N LEU A 377 12.65 -13.42 3.73
CA LEU A 377 12.05 -12.23 3.15
C LEU A 377 10.52 -12.30 3.09
N GLY A 378 9.93 -13.46 2.81
CA GLY A 378 8.47 -13.66 2.88
C GLY A 378 7.91 -13.36 4.26
N ARG A 379 8.61 -13.75 5.33
CA ARG A 379 8.24 -13.43 6.72
C ARG A 379 8.44 -11.96 7.06
N LYS A 380 9.45 -11.29 6.51
CA LYS A 380 9.60 -9.83 6.62
C LYS A 380 8.43 -9.10 5.99
N PHE A 381 8.01 -9.47 4.79
CA PHE A 381 6.81 -8.89 4.18
C PHE A 381 5.56 -9.15 5.04
N ALA A 382 5.38 -10.39 5.48
CA ALA A 382 4.24 -10.79 6.30
C ALA A 382 4.18 -10.10 7.67
N PHE A 383 5.31 -9.62 8.21
CA PHE A 383 5.32 -8.84 9.45
C PHE A 383 4.51 -7.54 9.31
N PHE A 384 4.59 -6.87 8.15
CA PHE A 384 3.91 -5.59 7.93
C PHE A 384 2.40 -5.74 7.77
N ASN A 385 1.96 -6.73 6.99
CA ASN A 385 0.55 -6.90 6.66
C ASN A 385 -0.19 -7.89 7.57
N GLY A 386 0.54 -8.69 8.38
CA GLY A 386 -0.02 -9.73 9.23
C GLY A 386 -0.50 -10.96 8.45
N TYR A 387 -0.06 -11.13 7.21
CA TYR A 387 -0.49 -12.22 6.33
C TYR A 387 0.24 -13.53 6.66
N THR A 388 -0.23 -14.63 6.09
CA THR A 388 0.43 -15.93 6.25
C THR A 388 1.52 -16.10 5.19
N PRO A 389 2.80 -16.15 5.57
CA PRO A 389 3.90 -16.44 4.65
C PRO A 389 4.01 -17.96 4.42
N GLN A 390 3.99 -18.41 3.17
CA GLN A 390 4.20 -19.82 2.84
C GLN A 390 4.71 -20.03 1.41
N GLN A 391 5.26 -21.21 1.14
CA GLN A 391 5.51 -21.64 -0.24
C GLN A 391 4.17 -21.73 -1.01
N SER A 392 4.17 -21.36 -2.30
CA SER A 392 2.98 -21.25 -3.15
C SER A 392 2.22 -22.56 -3.42
N VAL A 393 2.63 -23.69 -2.84
CA VAL A 393 1.97 -24.99 -3.04
C VAL A 393 0.77 -25.14 -2.09
N GLY A 394 -0.41 -25.36 -2.67
CA GLY A 394 -1.67 -25.55 -1.91
C GLY A 394 -1.98 -27.01 -1.59
N LEU A 395 -3.27 -27.36 -1.57
CA LEU A 395 -3.74 -28.76 -1.51
C LEU A 395 -3.31 -29.55 -2.76
N TYR A 396 -3.20 -28.87 -3.89
CA TYR A 396 -2.67 -29.35 -5.16
C TYR A 396 -1.78 -28.29 -5.80
N PRO A 397 -0.84 -28.72 -6.66
CA PRO A 397 0.13 -27.84 -7.29
C PRO A 397 -0.53 -26.79 -8.18
N THR A 398 0.19 -25.72 -8.49
CA THR A 398 -0.12 -24.75 -9.55
C THR A 398 1.06 -24.67 -10.50
N ASP A 399 0.84 -24.35 -11.78
CA ASP A 399 1.90 -24.31 -12.79
C ASP A 399 1.71 -23.17 -13.81
N GLY A 400 2.77 -22.84 -14.55
CA GLY A 400 2.75 -21.75 -15.53
C GLY A 400 2.48 -20.37 -14.93
N THR A 401 3.04 -20.07 -13.76
CA THR A 401 2.84 -18.82 -13.00
C THR A 401 3.96 -17.79 -13.25
N SER A 402 3.69 -16.52 -12.95
CA SER A 402 4.59 -15.37 -13.16
C SER A 402 5.93 -15.47 -12.42
N ASP A 403 5.90 -16.03 -11.20
CA ASP A 403 7.08 -16.30 -10.38
C ASP A 403 8.01 -17.35 -11.01
N GLY A 404 7.48 -18.21 -11.88
CA GLY A 404 8.24 -19.20 -12.65
C GLY A 404 9.29 -18.57 -13.56
N VAL A 405 8.93 -17.54 -14.33
CA VAL A 405 9.91 -16.85 -15.19
C VAL A 405 10.88 -16.02 -14.35
N SER A 406 10.39 -15.33 -13.33
CA SER A 406 11.26 -14.43 -12.57
C SER A 406 12.26 -15.17 -11.67
N TYR A 407 11.78 -16.14 -10.89
CA TYR A 407 12.67 -16.95 -10.06
C TYR A 407 13.21 -18.16 -10.81
N GLY A 408 12.33 -18.95 -11.44
CA GLY A 408 12.71 -20.23 -12.04
C GLY A 408 13.58 -20.13 -13.28
N GLU A 409 13.42 -19.09 -14.09
CA GLU A 409 14.32 -18.80 -15.20
C GLU A 409 15.44 -17.84 -14.79
N LEU A 410 15.12 -16.68 -14.20
CA LEU A 410 16.12 -15.63 -14.00
C LEU A 410 16.85 -15.65 -12.65
N GLY A 411 16.31 -16.34 -11.64
CA GLY A 411 16.86 -16.37 -10.28
C GLY A 411 16.57 -15.12 -9.45
N VAL A 412 15.63 -14.28 -9.89
CA VAL A 412 15.20 -13.06 -9.18
C VAL A 412 14.26 -13.44 -8.05
N ALA A 413 14.35 -12.78 -6.89
CA ALA A 413 13.46 -13.05 -5.77
C ALA A 413 12.01 -12.71 -6.15
N ALA A 414 11.15 -13.72 -6.26
CA ALA A 414 9.78 -13.57 -6.74
C ALA A 414 8.76 -13.94 -5.66
N TYR A 415 7.69 -13.14 -5.55
CA TYR A 415 6.63 -13.36 -4.57
C TYR A 415 5.26 -13.04 -5.16
N THR A 416 4.25 -13.72 -4.63
CA THR A 416 2.84 -13.39 -4.85
C THR A 416 2.21 -12.91 -3.54
N PHE A 417 1.54 -11.76 -3.56
CA PHE A 417 0.76 -11.28 -2.41
C PHE A 417 -0.73 -11.48 -2.70
N GLU A 418 -1.46 -12.13 -1.80
CA GLU A 418 -2.91 -12.27 -1.89
C GLU A 418 -3.59 -11.30 -0.91
N LEU A 419 -4.10 -10.18 -1.41
CA LEU A 419 -4.63 -9.09 -0.59
C LEU A 419 -6.04 -9.34 -0.06
N GLY A 420 -6.30 -8.99 1.19
CA GLY A 420 -7.66 -8.91 1.73
C GLY A 420 -8.40 -10.27 1.74
N THR A 421 -9.74 -10.20 1.73
CA THR A 421 -10.62 -11.34 1.98
C THR A 421 -11.71 -11.55 0.94
N GLN A 422 -11.80 -10.72 -0.10
CA GLN A 422 -12.74 -10.89 -1.21
C GLN A 422 -12.22 -10.15 -2.45
N PHE A 423 -12.61 -10.58 -3.65
CA PHE A 423 -12.21 -9.93 -4.91
C PHE A 423 -12.69 -8.47 -4.98
N PHE A 424 -13.96 -8.25 -4.65
CA PHE A 424 -14.58 -6.94 -4.63
C PHE A 424 -14.62 -6.36 -3.22
N GLN A 425 -13.45 -6.09 -2.65
CA GLN A 425 -13.32 -5.59 -1.29
C GLN A 425 -14.01 -4.23 -1.15
N THR A 426 -14.76 -4.02 -0.07
CA THR A 426 -15.41 -2.71 0.17
C THR A 426 -14.36 -1.61 0.33
N CYS A 427 -14.71 -0.40 -0.10
CA CYS A 427 -13.83 0.77 0.02
C CYS A 427 -13.39 1.05 1.45
N ALA A 428 -14.27 0.83 2.44
CA ALA A 428 -13.93 1.01 3.84
C ALA A 428 -12.82 0.05 4.28
N VAL A 429 -12.91 -1.24 3.93
CA VAL A 429 -11.89 -2.23 4.29
C VAL A 429 -10.59 -1.99 3.52
N TYR A 430 -10.68 -1.57 2.24
CA TYR A 430 -9.48 -1.22 1.50
C TYR A 430 -8.73 -0.04 2.13
N GLN A 431 -9.42 1.06 2.41
CA GLN A 431 -8.80 2.28 2.93
C GLN A 431 -8.28 2.11 4.36
N ASN A 432 -9.02 1.40 5.22
CA ASN A 432 -8.72 1.31 6.65
C ASN A 432 -7.91 0.06 7.04
N THR A 433 -7.80 -0.93 6.15
CA THR A 433 -7.15 -2.21 6.47
C THR A 433 -6.18 -2.65 5.38
N VAL A 434 -6.64 -2.90 4.15
CA VAL A 434 -5.77 -3.51 3.11
C VAL A 434 -4.61 -2.58 2.75
N LYS A 435 -4.89 -1.32 2.39
CA LYS A 435 -3.87 -0.34 2.00
C LYS A 435 -2.86 -0.04 3.13
N PRO A 436 -3.26 0.37 4.35
CA PRO A 436 -2.30 0.73 5.39
C PRO A 436 -1.45 -0.44 5.88
N LYS A 437 -1.93 -1.69 5.75
CA LYS A 437 -1.17 -2.89 6.10
C LYS A 437 -0.18 -3.34 5.01
N ASN A 438 -0.53 -3.17 3.73
CA ASN A 438 0.30 -3.68 2.63
C ASN A 438 1.25 -2.65 2.01
N LEU A 439 0.93 -1.34 2.07
CA LEU A 439 1.84 -0.31 1.56
C LEU A 439 3.25 -0.36 2.23
N PRO A 440 3.37 -0.55 3.56
CA PRO A 440 4.67 -0.72 4.20
C PRO A 440 5.48 -1.94 3.70
N ALA A 441 4.81 -3.01 3.28
CA ALA A 441 5.49 -4.18 2.72
C ALA A 441 6.09 -3.88 1.33
N LEU A 442 5.40 -3.10 0.50
CA LEU A 442 5.93 -2.63 -0.80
C LEU A 442 7.11 -1.67 -0.62
N ILE A 443 7.02 -0.77 0.37
CA ILE A 443 8.13 0.10 0.75
C ILE A 443 9.33 -0.75 1.19
N TYR A 444 9.12 -1.77 2.02
CA TYR A 444 10.18 -2.67 2.45
C TYR A 444 10.84 -3.39 1.27
N ALA A 445 10.06 -3.91 0.30
CA ALA A 445 10.60 -4.52 -0.91
C ALA A 445 11.52 -3.55 -1.66
N ALA A 446 11.11 -2.30 -1.81
CA ALA A 446 11.92 -1.27 -2.46
C ALA A 446 13.17 -0.87 -1.66
N LYS A 447 13.20 -1.08 -0.34
CA LYS A 447 14.41 -0.88 0.48
C LYS A 447 15.44 -1.99 0.28
N VAL A 448 15.01 -3.25 0.11
CA VAL A 448 15.92 -4.42 0.14
C VAL A 448 16.26 -4.99 -1.23
N VAL A 449 15.71 -4.43 -2.31
CA VAL A 449 15.85 -4.90 -3.69
C VAL A 449 17.30 -5.06 -4.19
N ARG A 450 18.27 -4.36 -3.59
CA ARG A 450 19.70 -4.51 -3.89
C ARG A 450 20.22 -5.91 -3.59
N THR A 451 19.83 -6.48 -2.45
CA THR A 451 20.36 -7.76 -1.93
C THR A 451 19.27 -8.54 -1.20
N PRO A 452 18.18 -8.95 -1.90
CA PRO A 452 17.01 -9.57 -1.30
C PRO A 452 17.27 -10.92 -0.62
N TYR A 453 18.34 -11.63 -1.00
CA TYR A 453 18.72 -12.89 -0.35
C TYR A 453 19.64 -12.72 0.87
N ILE A 454 20.00 -11.49 1.24
CA ILE A 454 20.95 -11.19 2.33
C ILE A 454 20.32 -10.22 3.32
N THR A 455 19.94 -9.03 2.85
CA THR A 455 19.49 -7.92 3.71
C THR A 455 18.30 -8.26 4.61
N PRO A 456 17.28 -9.01 4.14
CA PRO A 456 16.12 -9.32 4.97
C PRO A 456 16.41 -10.21 6.18
N ALA A 457 17.57 -10.85 6.25
CA ALA A 457 17.97 -11.63 7.42
C ALA A 457 18.37 -10.74 8.61
N GLY A 458 18.70 -9.47 8.38
CA GLY A 458 19.15 -8.57 9.44
C GLY A 458 18.05 -7.73 10.11
N PRO A 459 18.42 -6.94 11.13
CA PRO A 459 17.48 -6.12 11.91
C PRO A 459 16.93 -4.93 11.12
N ASP A 460 15.66 -4.59 11.30
CA ASP A 460 15.16 -3.33 10.75
C ASP A 460 15.39 -2.18 11.74
N VAL A 461 15.76 -1.01 11.21
CA VAL A 461 15.82 0.24 11.97
C VAL A 461 14.54 1.03 11.76
N ALA A 462 13.90 1.45 12.85
CA ALA A 462 12.69 2.26 12.85
C ALA A 462 12.84 3.48 13.78
N SER A 463 11.87 4.40 13.70
CA SER A 463 11.79 5.58 14.58
C SER A 463 13.04 6.45 14.55
N VAL A 464 13.64 6.66 13.38
CA VAL A 464 14.80 7.55 13.21
C VAL A 464 14.36 8.99 13.45
N THR A 465 14.82 9.61 14.53
CA THR A 465 14.51 10.99 14.90
C THR A 465 15.78 11.79 15.12
N LEU A 466 15.71 13.10 14.83
CA LEU A 466 16.77 14.05 15.09
C LEU A 466 16.29 15.11 16.08
N SER A 467 17.14 15.44 17.06
CA SER A 467 16.82 16.48 18.05
C SER A 467 16.73 17.88 17.44
N GLY A 468 16.09 18.80 18.14
CA GLY A 468 16.09 20.23 17.79
C GLY A 468 15.36 20.58 16.49
N GLY A 469 14.45 19.72 16.02
CA GLY A 469 13.74 19.94 14.74
C GLY A 469 14.65 19.77 13.52
N ALA A 470 15.85 19.21 13.68
CA ALA A 470 16.85 19.13 12.61
C ALA A 470 16.40 18.35 11.37
N ALA A 471 15.39 17.48 11.49
CA ALA A 471 14.84 16.76 10.35
C ALA A 471 13.86 17.57 9.47
N THR A 472 13.31 18.67 9.98
CA THR A 472 12.28 19.47 9.29
C THR A 472 12.63 20.94 9.21
N ASP A 473 12.85 21.57 10.36
CA ASP A 473 12.96 23.02 10.53
C ASP A 473 14.41 23.48 10.31
N GLY A 474 15.33 22.55 10.51
CA GLY A 474 16.76 22.71 10.32
C GLY A 474 17.47 23.37 11.49
N VAL A 475 18.78 23.22 11.50
CA VAL A 475 19.68 23.74 12.53
C VAL A 475 20.87 24.46 11.89
N PRO A 476 21.47 25.45 12.57
CA PRO A 476 22.75 26.02 12.16
C PRO A 476 23.84 24.95 12.06
N ALA A 477 24.71 25.08 11.06
CA ALA A 477 25.92 24.27 10.98
C ALA A 477 26.77 24.42 12.26
N GLY A 478 27.27 23.32 12.78
CA GLY A 478 27.97 23.25 14.07
C GLY A 478 27.05 23.04 15.28
N THR A 479 25.73 23.01 15.11
CA THR A 479 24.78 22.62 16.17
C THR A 479 24.87 21.10 16.42
N PRO A 480 25.16 20.65 17.64
CA PRO A 480 25.11 19.22 17.96
C PRO A 480 23.69 18.68 17.79
N VAL A 481 23.53 17.65 16.94
CA VAL A 481 22.25 16.96 16.74
C VAL A 481 22.36 15.55 17.29
N THR A 482 21.39 15.14 18.10
CA THR A 482 21.25 13.75 18.56
C THR A 482 20.35 12.99 17.58
N LEU A 483 20.87 11.89 17.03
CA LEU A 483 20.11 10.89 16.29
C LEU A 483 19.66 9.80 17.27
N SER A 484 18.37 9.53 17.32
CA SER A 484 17.79 8.38 18.05
C SER A 484 17.08 7.44 17.08
N ALA A 485 17.14 6.14 17.33
CA ALA A 485 16.46 5.13 16.53
C ALA A 485 16.18 3.86 17.36
N THR A 486 15.43 2.92 16.80
CA THR A 486 15.27 1.57 17.38
C THR A 486 15.64 0.52 16.33
N ALA A 487 16.61 -0.33 16.64
CA ALA A 487 16.92 -1.51 15.84
C ALA A 487 16.19 -2.73 16.42
N SER A 488 15.57 -3.55 15.58
CA SER A 488 14.89 -4.77 16.03
C SER A 488 15.05 -5.90 15.04
N ASP A 489 15.55 -7.03 15.55
CA ASP A 489 15.63 -8.29 14.83
C ASP A 489 14.39 -9.17 15.04
N LEU A 490 13.32 -8.62 15.63
CA LEU A 490 12.08 -9.35 15.91
C LEU A 490 11.02 -9.17 14.82
N ARG A 491 11.30 -8.41 13.77
CA ARG A 491 10.32 -7.96 12.78
C ARG A 491 10.08 -9.00 11.68
N PHE A 492 9.82 -10.24 12.08
CA PHE A 492 9.44 -11.34 11.20
C PHE A 492 8.06 -11.84 11.58
N SER A 493 7.23 -12.20 10.60
CA SER A 493 5.98 -12.91 10.88
C SER A 493 6.28 -14.29 11.49
N THR A 494 5.51 -14.62 12.51
CA THR A 494 5.48 -15.95 13.14
C THR A 494 4.26 -16.77 12.69
N ALA A 495 3.49 -16.27 11.73
CA ALA A 495 2.49 -17.06 11.06
C ALA A 495 3.20 -18.14 10.21
N ASN A 496 2.77 -19.39 10.34
CA ASN A 496 3.37 -20.53 9.64
C ASN A 496 4.89 -20.72 9.91
N GLY A 497 5.26 -20.72 11.19
CA GLY A 497 6.60 -21.06 11.67
C GLY A 497 7.33 -19.90 12.34
N THR A 498 8.61 -20.08 12.63
CA THR A 498 9.44 -19.07 13.33
C THR A 498 10.73 -18.80 12.58
N GLU A 499 11.22 -17.57 12.68
CA GLU A 499 12.51 -17.14 12.14
C GLU A 499 13.56 -17.07 13.25
N ALA A 500 14.80 -17.45 12.92
CA ALA A 500 15.90 -17.30 13.86
C ALA A 500 16.17 -15.80 14.06
N THR A 501 16.19 -15.35 15.31
CA THR A 501 16.45 -13.95 15.68
C THR A 501 17.60 -13.85 16.67
N GLN A 502 18.41 -12.82 16.52
CA GLN A 502 19.68 -12.62 17.22
C GLN A 502 19.65 -11.28 17.97
N ASN A 503 20.56 -11.13 18.93
CA ASN A 503 20.79 -9.82 19.52
C ASN A 503 21.34 -8.87 18.47
N ILE A 504 21.01 -7.59 18.58
CA ILE A 504 21.71 -6.55 17.83
C ILE A 504 23.17 -6.57 18.27
N ALA A 505 24.10 -6.34 17.34
CA ALA A 505 25.54 -6.36 17.61
C ALA A 505 26.26 -5.08 17.14
N ALA A 506 25.67 -4.34 16.20
CA ALA A 506 26.17 -3.03 15.79
C ALA A 506 25.03 -2.21 15.18
N ALA A 507 25.18 -0.88 15.21
CA ALA A 507 24.37 0.04 14.44
C ALA A 507 25.23 1.21 13.97
N GLU A 508 24.91 1.75 12.80
CA GLU A 508 25.66 2.83 12.20
C GLU A 508 24.77 3.71 11.33
N TYR A 509 25.21 4.95 11.13
CA TYR A 509 24.65 5.84 10.14
C TYR A 509 25.72 6.34 9.16
N TYR A 510 25.26 6.82 8.01
CA TYR A 510 26.07 7.46 6.98
C TYR A 510 25.44 8.80 6.61
N LEU A 511 26.27 9.76 6.26
CA LEU A 511 25.86 11.10 5.84
C LEU A 511 26.06 11.24 4.32
N ASP A 512 24.99 11.59 3.62
CA ASP A 512 24.83 11.86 2.18
C ASP A 512 25.14 10.71 1.22
N LYS A 513 26.01 9.79 1.60
CA LYS A 513 26.35 8.58 0.84
C LYS A 513 25.73 7.36 1.48
N ALA A 514 25.06 6.55 0.68
CA ALA A 514 24.52 5.27 1.10
C ALA A 514 25.64 4.28 1.45
N PRO A 515 25.38 3.25 2.28
CA PRO A 515 26.41 2.34 2.78
C PRO A 515 27.19 1.54 1.71
N TRP A 516 26.66 1.44 0.49
CA TRP A 516 27.28 0.74 -0.64
C TRP A 516 28.04 1.67 -1.59
N GLU A 517 28.02 2.98 -1.37
CA GLU A 517 28.67 3.95 -2.25
C GLU A 517 30.16 4.09 -1.95
N ALA A 518 30.95 4.38 -3.00
CA ALA A 518 32.37 4.59 -2.86
C ALA A 518 32.69 5.81 -1.96
N GLY A 519 33.51 5.56 -0.94
CA GLY A 519 33.88 6.57 0.04
C GLY A 519 32.75 6.97 1.00
N ALA A 520 31.75 6.11 1.18
CA ALA A 520 30.83 6.19 2.31
C ALA A 520 31.57 5.81 3.60
N THR A 521 31.40 6.60 4.66
CA THR A 521 32.08 6.39 5.95
C THR A 521 31.04 6.06 7.02
N PRO A 522 31.12 4.88 7.68
CA PRO A 522 30.20 4.55 8.75
C PRO A 522 30.50 5.37 10.01
N ILE A 523 29.45 5.82 10.68
CA ILE A 523 29.52 6.45 11.99
C ILE A 523 28.69 5.62 12.96
N ALA A 524 29.34 5.12 14.01
CA ALA A 524 28.70 4.21 14.95
C ALA A 524 27.56 4.87 15.74
N LEU A 525 26.46 4.14 15.90
CA LEU A 525 25.44 4.42 16.90
C LEU A 525 25.65 3.49 18.09
N LEU A 526 25.37 4.00 19.28
CA LEU A 526 25.54 3.27 20.53
C LEU A 526 24.17 2.85 21.10
N PRO A 527 24.08 1.71 21.77
CA PRO A 527 22.88 1.34 22.51
C PRO A 527 22.72 2.28 23.71
N GLN A 528 21.49 2.74 23.98
CA GLN A 528 21.20 3.72 25.03
C GLN A 528 21.47 3.19 26.44
N ASP A 529 21.38 1.88 26.64
CA ASP A 529 21.68 1.21 27.90
C ASP A 529 23.19 0.86 28.06
N GLY A 530 23.99 1.15 27.03
CA GLY A 530 25.44 0.93 27.01
C GLY A 530 25.89 -0.45 26.51
N ALA A 531 24.99 -1.38 26.16
CA ALA A 531 25.41 -2.70 25.66
C ALA A 531 24.44 -3.29 24.60
N PHE A 532 25.00 -3.79 23.50
CA PHE A 532 24.27 -4.56 22.50
C PHE A 532 23.97 -5.98 23.01
N ASN A 533 22.91 -6.15 23.80
CA ASN A 533 22.61 -7.36 24.56
C ASN A 533 21.18 -7.90 24.35
N ALA A 534 20.37 -7.21 23.54
CA ALA A 534 18.98 -7.56 23.26
C ALA A 534 18.70 -7.67 21.76
N LYS A 535 17.60 -8.36 21.43
CA LYS A 535 17.07 -8.48 20.05
C LYS A 535 16.43 -7.19 19.55
N SER A 536 16.19 -6.23 20.44
CA SER A 536 15.72 -4.90 20.13
C SER A 536 16.49 -3.91 20.98
N GLU A 537 17.07 -2.91 20.35
CA GLU A 537 17.94 -1.92 21.00
C GLU A 537 17.50 -0.50 20.66
N SER A 538 17.43 0.35 21.67
CA SER A 538 17.32 1.80 21.48
C SER A 538 18.72 2.36 21.19
N LEU A 539 18.84 3.09 20.10
CA LEU A 539 20.10 3.61 19.60
C LEU A 539 20.19 5.12 19.83
N SER A 540 21.39 5.62 20.07
CA SER A 540 21.70 7.05 20.14
C SER A 540 23.09 7.34 19.56
N GLY A 541 23.23 8.50 18.93
CA GLY A 541 24.52 9.00 18.46
C GLY A 541 24.46 10.50 18.16
N SER A 542 25.63 11.14 18.15
CA SER A 542 25.74 12.55 17.75
C SER A 542 26.03 12.66 16.25
N VAL A 543 25.33 13.56 15.58
CA VAL A 543 25.56 13.95 14.20
C VAL A 543 26.33 15.26 14.19
N ASP A 544 27.56 15.22 13.71
CA ASP A 544 28.39 16.40 13.53
C ASP A 544 27.89 17.19 12.32
N THR A 545 27.37 18.38 12.60
CA THR A 545 26.86 19.30 11.57
C THR A 545 27.90 20.35 11.17
N THR A 546 29.11 20.28 11.72
CA THR A 546 30.19 21.22 11.43
C THR A 546 30.63 21.08 9.98
N GLY A 547 30.67 22.20 9.26
CA GLY A 547 31.13 22.23 7.87
C GLY A 547 30.15 21.64 6.84
N LEU A 548 28.95 21.22 7.27
CA LEU A 548 27.89 20.84 6.34
C LEU A 548 27.34 22.06 5.62
N ALA A 549 27.06 21.91 4.32
CA ALA A 549 26.50 22.96 3.50
C ALA A 549 25.04 23.24 3.89
N THR A 550 24.56 24.46 3.66
CA THR A 550 23.13 24.76 3.80
C THR A 550 22.31 23.90 2.84
N GLY A 551 21.24 23.28 3.34
CA GLY A 551 20.33 22.45 2.56
C GLY A 551 19.94 21.16 3.27
N LYS A 552 19.34 20.24 2.50
CA LYS A 552 18.98 18.90 2.96
C LYS A 552 20.14 17.94 2.75
N HIS A 553 20.50 17.25 3.81
CA HIS A 553 21.40 16.12 3.86
C HIS A 553 20.60 14.85 4.14
N LEU A 554 21.13 13.71 3.70
CA LEU A 554 20.45 12.43 3.89
C LEU A 554 21.24 11.56 4.87
N LEU A 555 20.59 11.15 5.95
CA LEU A 555 21.14 10.18 6.89
C LEU A 555 20.60 8.80 6.54
N TYR A 556 21.50 7.84 6.33
CA TYR A 556 21.17 6.43 6.13
C TYR A 556 21.52 5.67 7.39
N VAL A 557 20.57 4.94 7.97
CA VAL A 557 20.76 4.21 9.23
C VAL A 557 20.51 2.73 9.00
N ARG A 558 21.40 1.89 9.53
CA ARG A 558 21.25 0.43 9.51
C ARG A 558 21.80 -0.21 10.78
N ALA A 559 21.39 -1.44 11.03
CA ALA A 559 21.87 -2.26 12.14
C ALA A 559 22.31 -3.64 11.66
N ARG A 560 23.18 -4.26 12.44
CA ARG A 560 23.69 -5.61 12.25
C ARG A 560 23.35 -6.46 13.46
N ASP A 561 22.89 -7.67 13.21
CA ASP A 561 22.69 -8.67 14.26
C ASP A 561 24.02 -9.37 14.66
N ALA A 562 23.94 -10.21 15.68
CA ALA A 562 25.05 -11.05 16.14
C ALA A 562 25.41 -12.20 15.17
N GLY A 563 24.53 -12.51 14.20
CA GLY A 563 24.82 -13.42 13.09
C GLY A 563 25.67 -12.77 11.99
N GLY A 564 25.84 -11.45 12.03
CA GLY A 564 26.62 -10.68 11.06
C GLY A 564 25.79 -10.09 9.91
N SER A 565 24.46 -10.23 9.93
CA SER A 565 23.59 -9.76 8.85
C SER A 565 23.23 -8.28 9.04
N TRP A 566 23.54 -7.47 8.03
CA TRP A 566 23.07 -6.08 7.99
C TRP A 566 21.65 -6.02 7.43
N GLY A 567 20.76 -5.36 8.17
CA GLY A 567 19.37 -5.20 7.76
C GLY A 567 19.11 -4.02 6.83
N ALA A 568 17.83 -3.78 6.56
CA ALA A 568 17.37 -2.74 5.66
C ALA A 568 17.81 -1.34 6.11
N VAL A 569 18.11 -0.48 5.14
CA VAL A 569 18.41 0.93 5.41
C VAL A 569 17.10 1.69 5.64
N SER A 570 17.08 2.48 6.70
CA SER A 570 16.08 3.53 6.92
C SER A 570 16.75 4.88 6.86
N ALA A 571 16.03 5.91 6.40
CA ALA A 571 16.62 7.23 6.26
C ALA A 571 15.87 8.32 7.02
N SER A 572 16.59 9.41 7.27
CA SER A 572 16.01 10.66 7.74
C SER A 572 16.72 11.83 7.07
N PHE A 573 16.00 12.93 6.85
CA PHE A 573 16.65 14.17 6.43
C PHE A 573 17.33 14.83 7.61
N LEU A 574 18.47 15.47 7.36
CA LEU A 574 19.08 16.48 8.22
C LEU A 574 19.07 17.79 7.45
N VAL A 575 18.46 18.83 8.00
CA VAL A 575 18.36 20.14 7.36
C VAL A 575 19.35 21.09 8.03
N ILE A 576 20.27 21.64 7.25
CA ILE A 576 21.20 22.68 7.68
C ILE A 576 20.73 24.01 7.12
N GLY A 577 20.55 25.00 7.98
CA GLY A 577 20.07 26.33 7.61
C GLY A 577 20.29 27.32 8.73
N GLU A 578 19.72 28.53 8.64
CA GLU A 578 19.80 29.49 9.76
C GLU A 578 19.12 28.97 11.04
N GLY A 579 18.30 27.91 10.90
CA GLY A 579 17.38 27.44 11.91
C GLY A 579 16.28 28.48 12.10
N THR A 580 15.01 28.10 12.01
CA THR A 580 14.04 28.85 12.82
C THR A 580 14.41 28.52 14.26
N PRO A 581 14.74 29.49 15.14
CA PRO A 581 14.88 29.21 16.55
C PRO A 581 13.69 28.38 16.96
N GLN A 582 13.91 27.15 17.47
CA GLN A 582 12.80 26.40 18.06
C GLN A 582 12.23 27.32 19.13
N PRO A 583 10.97 27.75 19.00
CA PRO A 583 10.45 28.76 19.89
C PRO A 583 10.41 28.15 21.30
N SER A 584 11.12 28.76 22.25
CA SER A 584 11.26 28.23 23.61
C SER A 584 10.06 28.66 24.43
N TYR A 585 8.97 27.87 24.35
CA TYR A 585 7.77 28.13 25.14
C TYR A 585 8.05 28.08 26.64
N CYS A 586 7.44 29.01 27.37
CA CYS A 586 7.45 29.01 28.82
C CYS A 586 6.90 27.68 29.40
N SER A 587 7.41 27.26 30.56
CA SER A 587 6.87 26.11 31.29
C SER A 587 5.46 26.37 31.79
N ALA A 588 4.56 25.39 31.68
CA ALA A 588 3.25 25.41 32.30
C ALA A 588 2.85 24.01 32.79
N ALA A 589 2.36 23.91 34.03
CA ALA A 589 1.92 22.64 34.61
C ALA A 589 1.00 22.88 35.81
N SER A 590 0.13 21.94 36.12
CA SER A 590 -0.53 21.92 37.43
C SER A 590 0.38 21.30 38.51
N GLY A 591 0.03 21.47 39.79
CA GLY A 591 0.65 20.76 40.90
C GLY A 591 -0.04 19.41 41.20
N ASN A 592 -1.26 19.22 40.69
CA ASN A 592 -2.09 18.04 40.93
C ASN A 592 -3.18 17.91 39.86
N ALA A 593 -3.31 16.71 39.28
CA ALA A 593 -4.33 16.35 38.29
C ALA A 593 -5.13 15.08 38.68
N ASN A 594 -4.97 14.58 39.92
CA ASN A 594 -5.53 13.29 40.34
C ASN A 594 -7.06 13.31 40.47
N ALA A 595 -7.63 14.48 40.75
CA ALA A 595 -9.06 14.65 40.94
C ALA A 595 -9.78 15.08 39.65
N GLU A 596 -9.10 15.87 38.80
CA GLU A 596 -9.62 16.43 37.56
C GLU A 596 -8.49 16.55 36.52
N TRP A 597 -8.80 16.22 35.26
CA TRP A 597 -7.85 16.36 34.15
C TRP A 597 -8.56 16.56 32.81
N ILE A 598 -7.79 16.81 31.75
CA ILE A 598 -8.29 16.93 30.39
C ILE A 598 -8.50 15.51 29.86
N GLY A 599 -9.76 15.07 29.81
CA GLY A 599 -10.09 13.71 29.36
C GLY A 599 -10.08 13.55 27.84
N GLN A 600 -10.38 14.62 27.10
CA GLN A 600 -10.33 14.61 25.65
C GLN A 600 -10.23 16.03 25.06
N VAL A 601 -9.35 16.19 24.07
CA VAL A 601 -9.28 17.34 23.16
C VAL A 601 -9.79 16.90 21.78
N GLN A 602 -10.75 17.64 21.22
CA GLN A 602 -11.22 17.45 19.85
C GLN A 602 -11.19 18.79 19.09
N VAL A 603 -10.51 18.81 17.94
CA VAL A 603 -10.41 19.97 17.05
C VAL A 603 -10.73 19.54 15.62
N GLY A 604 -11.85 20.00 15.05
CA GLY A 604 -12.31 19.48 13.76
C GLY A 604 -12.50 17.95 13.79
N THR A 605 -11.79 17.24 12.91
CA THR A 605 -11.76 15.77 12.88
C THR A 605 -10.68 15.15 13.79
N PHE A 606 -9.75 15.95 14.30
CA PHE A 606 -8.73 15.48 15.24
C PHE A 606 -9.36 15.21 16.61
N SER A 607 -9.00 14.10 17.24
CA SER A 607 -9.45 13.74 18.58
C SER A 607 -8.35 13.00 19.34
N ARG A 608 -8.09 13.42 20.58
CA ARG A 608 -7.11 12.81 21.48
C ARG A 608 -7.72 12.68 22.87
N SER A 609 -7.69 11.47 23.42
CA SER A 609 -8.00 11.20 24.82
C SER A 609 -6.72 10.98 25.63
N SER A 610 -6.76 11.40 26.89
CA SER A 610 -5.61 11.42 27.81
C SER A 610 -6.06 11.07 29.23
N GLY A 611 -5.10 10.62 30.04
CA GLY A 611 -5.28 10.37 31.47
C GLY A 611 -4.69 11.50 32.30
N ALA A 612 -4.93 11.48 33.61
CA ALA A 612 -4.45 12.49 34.53
C ALA A 612 -2.93 12.70 34.47
N SER A 613 -2.52 13.92 34.12
CA SER A 613 -1.14 14.39 34.19
C SER A 613 -1.11 15.87 34.56
N THR A 614 -0.02 16.32 35.19
CA THR A 614 0.18 17.76 35.46
C THR A 614 0.55 18.55 34.21
N TYR A 615 1.21 17.89 33.26
CA TYR A 615 1.56 18.41 31.95
C TYR A 615 1.72 17.25 30.97
N SER A 616 1.20 17.40 29.75
CA SER A 616 1.33 16.41 28.69
C SER A 616 1.87 17.05 27.40
N ASP A 617 3.00 16.56 26.90
CA ASP A 617 3.56 16.96 25.60
C ASP A 617 3.08 16.01 24.50
N PHE A 618 2.19 16.51 23.64
CA PHE A 618 1.65 15.81 22.48
C PHE A 618 2.11 16.39 21.14
N THR A 619 3.25 17.10 21.12
CA THR A 619 3.72 17.85 19.95
C THR A 619 4.19 17.01 18.77
N ALA A 620 4.37 15.71 18.98
CA ALA A 620 4.54 14.74 17.90
C ALA A 620 3.27 14.64 17.01
N GLN A 621 2.09 14.99 17.53
CA GLN A 621 0.84 15.02 16.77
C GLN A 621 0.63 16.41 16.15
N VAL A 622 0.17 16.43 14.91
CA VAL A 622 -0.09 17.67 14.17
C VAL A 622 -1.57 17.80 13.87
N ILE A 623 -2.18 18.90 14.29
CA ILE A 623 -3.57 19.27 14.01
C ILE A 623 -3.56 20.26 12.84
N ASP A 624 -4.15 19.91 11.71
CA ASP A 624 -4.30 20.85 10.60
C ASP A 624 -5.43 21.85 10.90
N LEU A 625 -5.11 23.15 10.91
CA LEU A 625 -6.05 24.23 11.12
C LEU A 625 -6.17 25.08 9.86
N GLN A 626 -7.41 25.35 9.46
CA GLN A 626 -7.70 26.28 8.38
C GLN A 626 -7.78 27.70 8.93
N ARG A 627 -7.39 28.70 8.13
CA ARG A 627 -7.72 30.10 8.43
C ARG A 627 -9.23 30.28 8.67
N GLY A 628 -9.58 31.04 9.69
CA GLY A 628 -10.95 31.17 10.18
C GLY A 628 -11.25 30.24 11.35
N ALA A 629 -12.50 29.79 11.49
CA ALA A 629 -12.98 29.05 12.65
C ALA A 629 -12.77 27.53 12.48
N ASN A 630 -12.17 26.91 13.50
CA ASN A 630 -12.00 25.47 13.61
C ASN A 630 -12.76 24.99 14.85
N SER A 631 -13.65 24.00 14.72
CA SER A 631 -14.48 23.55 15.84
C SER A 631 -13.64 22.96 16.98
N LEU A 632 -13.99 23.28 18.22
CA LEU A 632 -13.30 22.85 19.45
C LEU A 632 -14.28 22.20 20.43
N ARG A 633 -13.90 21.05 20.97
CA ARG A 633 -14.61 20.38 22.07
C ARG A 633 -13.61 19.80 23.08
N LEU A 634 -13.69 20.27 24.32
CA LEU A 634 -12.82 19.88 25.43
C LEU A 634 -13.66 19.16 26.49
N THR A 635 -13.30 17.91 26.80
CA THR A 635 -14.04 17.08 27.75
C THR A 635 -13.26 16.95 29.05
N PRO A 636 -13.76 17.48 30.19
CA PRO A 636 -13.15 17.20 31.48
C PRO A 636 -13.36 15.73 31.86
N GLN A 637 -12.44 15.19 32.65
CA GLN A 637 -12.63 13.92 33.34
C GLN A 637 -12.33 14.09 34.83
N PHE A 638 -13.05 13.35 35.66
CA PHE A 638 -12.94 13.41 37.12
C PHE A 638 -12.83 12.01 37.70
N SER A 639 -11.99 11.83 38.74
CA SER A 639 -11.89 10.54 39.45
C SER A 639 -13.05 10.32 40.44
N GLY A 640 -13.84 11.37 40.72
CA GLY A 640 -14.98 11.33 41.63
C GLY A 640 -16.11 12.26 41.18
N ARG A 641 -16.46 13.24 42.02
CA ARG A 641 -17.48 14.25 41.65
C ARG A 641 -16.95 15.21 40.59
N ALA A 642 -17.84 15.82 39.82
CA ALA A 642 -17.47 16.86 38.87
C ALA A 642 -17.11 18.18 39.56
N TYR A 643 -16.05 18.83 39.08
CA TYR A 643 -15.58 20.14 39.56
C TYR A 643 -15.78 21.20 38.45
N PRO A 644 -16.18 22.43 38.78
CA PRO A 644 -16.22 23.51 37.80
C PRO A 644 -14.80 23.98 37.42
N GLU A 645 -14.44 23.80 36.15
CA GLU A 645 -13.11 24.09 35.60
C GLU A 645 -13.13 25.26 34.60
N TYR A 646 -12.14 26.14 34.68
CA TYR A 646 -11.91 27.14 33.64
C TYR A 646 -11.02 26.57 32.54
N TRP A 647 -11.31 26.95 31.30
CA TRP A 647 -10.58 26.49 30.12
C TRP A 647 -10.07 27.66 29.29
N LYS A 648 -8.82 27.55 28.83
CA LYS A 648 -8.28 28.41 27.78
C LYS A 648 -7.41 27.63 26.82
N ALA A 649 -7.28 28.14 25.60
CA ALA A 649 -6.32 27.66 24.62
C ALA A 649 -5.57 28.83 23.98
N TRP A 650 -4.28 28.62 23.70
CA TRP A 650 -3.42 29.57 23.02
C TRP A 650 -2.74 28.96 21.81
N ILE A 651 -2.61 29.72 20.72
CA ILE A 651 -1.80 29.36 19.56
C ILE A 651 -0.75 30.43 19.37
N ASP A 652 0.51 30.01 19.24
CA ASP A 652 1.62 30.90 18.84
C ASP A 652 1.45 31.24 17.36
N LEU A 653 0.73 32.31 17.08
CA LEU A 653 0.26 32.66 15.75
C LEU A 653 1.35 33.35 14.93
N ASN A 654 2.31 34.01 15.59
CA ASN A 654 3.38 34.74 14.94
C ASN A 654 4.70 33.94 14.87
N LYS A 655 4.78 32.80 15.57
CA LYS A 655 5.90 31.85 15.63
C LYS A 655 7.14 32.38 16.33
N ASP A 656 6.97 33.21 17.35
CA ASP A 656 8.08 33.79 18.11
C ASP A 656 8.40 33.03 19.42
N GLY A 657 7.52 32.13 19.84
CA GLY A 657 7.76 31.22 20.96
C GLY A 657 7.18 31.62 22.29
N ASP A 658 6.24 32.56 22.29
CA ASP A 658 5.38 32.77 23.43
C ASP A 658 3.89 32.66 23.08
N PHE A 659 3.05 33.10 24.01
CA PHE A 659 1.58 33.07 23.93
C PHE A 659 0.98 34.39 24.45
N LEU A 660 1.82 35.42 24.56
CA LEU A 660 1.52 36.66 25.26
C LEU A 660 1.01 37.72 24.31
N ASP A 661 1.06 37.46 23.00
CA ASP A 661 0.63 38.42 22.00
C ASP A 661 -0.88 38.53 21.86
N ALA A 662 -1.27 39.71 21.36
CA ALA A 662 -2.66 40.01 21.10
C ALA A 662 -3.24 39.09 20.02
N GLY A 663 -4.24 38.29 20.40
CA GLY A 663 -4.93 37.37 19.49
C GLY A 663 -4.50 35.91 19.63
N GLU A 664 -3.49 35.60 20.45
CA GLU A 664 -3.01 34.25 20.65
C GLU A 664 -3.86 33.44 21.64
N GLU A 665 -4.59 34.10 22.55
CA GLU A 665 -5.70 33.46 23.28
C GLU A 665 -6.88 33.21 22.33
N VAL A 666 -6.84 32.05 21.66
CA VAL A 666 -7.81 31.66 20.63
C VAL A 666 -9.08 31.04 21.20
N TYR A 667 -9.10 30.69 22.49
CA TYR A 667 -10.29 30.20 23.19
C TYR A 667 -10.27 30.50 24.69
N SER A 668 -11.44 30.83 25.24
CA SER A 668 -11.69 30.93 26.67
C SER A 668 -13.12 30.52 26.98
N SER A 669 -13.34 29.72 28.01
CA SER A 669 -14.69 29.34 28.45
C SER A 669 -15.45 30.51 29.09
N GLY A 670 -14.76 31.60 29.47
CA GLY A 670 -15.31 32.79 30.14
C GLY A 670 -15.85 32.56 31.56
N ARG A 671 -16.11 31.31 31.94
CA ARG A 671 -16.59 30.85 33.24
C ARG A 671 -16.13 29.43 33.52
N ALA A 672 -16.23 29.00 34.77
CA ALA A 672 -16.01 27.62 35.15
C ALA A 672 -17.14 26.70 34.66
N LEU A 673 -16.79 25.52 34.16
CA LEU A 673 -17.71 24.50 33.63
C LEU A 673 -17.37 23.13 34.24
N SER A 674 -18.38 22.40 34.70
CA SER A 674 -18.23 21.01 35.17
C SER A 674 -18.56 19.97 34.09
N THR A 675 -18.80 20.42 32.87
CA THR A 675 -19.16 19.63 31.69
C THR A 675 -18.30 20.05 30.51
N VAL A 676 -18.50 19.39 29.36
CA VAL A 676 -17.78 19.67 28.11
C VAL A 676 -17.80 21.15 27.76
N ALA A 677 -16.61 21.72 27.53
CA ALA A 677 -16.44 23.06 26.98
C ALA A 677 -16.40 22.97 25.45
N SER A 678 -17.15 23.82 24.75
CA SER A 678 -17.20 23.84 23.28
C SER A 678 -17.03 25.25 22.75
N GLY A 679 -16.51 25.39 21.53
CA GLY A 679 -16.29 26.67 20.86
C GLY A 679 -15.58 26.49 19.53
N ASN A 680 -14.85 27.51 19.11
CA ASN A 680 -13.97 27.46 17.93
C ASN A 680 -12.59 28.02 18.28
N LEU A 681 -11.54 27.44 17.72
CA LEU A 681 -10.22 28.07 17.61
C LEU A 681 -10.23 28.94 16.36
N THR A 682 -9.92 30.23 16.50
CA THR A 682 -9.91 31.16 15.36
C THR A 682 -8.48 31.45 14.91
N VAL A 683 -8.16 31.13 13.66
CA VAL A 683 -6.86 31.42 13.05
C VAL A 683 -7.00 32.67 12.15
N PRO A 684 -6.28 33.77 12.41
CA PRO A 684 -6.35 34.99 11.59
C PRO A 684 -5.97 34.74 10.12
N ALA A 685 -6.59 35.50 9.21
CA ALA A 685 -6.34 35.35 7.78
C ALA A 685 -4.87 35.64 7.38
N ASN A 686 -4.18 36.48 8.15
CA ASN A 686 -2.78 36.85 7.96
C ASN A 686 -1.78 35.97 8.73
N ALA A 687 -2.22 34.92 9.42
CA ALA A 687 -1.32 34.03 10.14
C ALA A 687 -0.33 33.34 9.16
N PRO A 688 0.98 33.36 9.43
CA PRO A 688 1.99 32.68 8.63
C PRO A 688 1.71 31.18 8.54
N ALA A 689 1.70 30.64 7.32
CA ALA A 689 1.48 29.22 7.09
C ALA A 689 2.58 28.35 7.72
N GLY A 690 2.26 27.10 8.00
CA GLY A 690 3.21 26.10 8.52
C GLY A 690 2.99 25.74 9.98
N LYS A 691 3.93 24.98 10.56
CA LYS A 691 3.82 24.41 11.91
C LYS A 691 4.03 25.47 13.00
N THR A 692 3.30 25.38 14.10
CA THR A 692 3.46 26.14 15.36
C THR A 692 2.82 25.38 16.54
N ARG A 693 2.75 25.96 17.74
CA ARG A 693 2.26 25.35 18.99
C ARG A 693 0.83 25.75 19.33
N LEU A 694 0.05 24.77 19.83
CA LEU A 694 -1.23 24.96 20.53
C LEU A 694 -1.08 24.49 21.97
N ARG A 695 -1.43 25.32 22.94
CA ARG A 695 -1.51 24.98 24.37
C ARG A 695 -2.95 25.02 24.84
N ILE A 696 -3.39 23.99 25.55
CA ILE A 696 -4.72 23.93 26.19
C ILE A 696 -4.52 23.74 27.68
N ALA A 697 -5.19 24.56 28.49
CA ALA A 697 -5.12 24.44 29.95
C ALA A 697 -6.52 24.38 30.58
N MET A 698 -6.65 23.51 31.57
CA MET A 698 -7.81 23.35 32.44
C MET A 698 -7.38 23.68 33.87
N ARG A 699 -8.12 24.54 34.57
CA ARG A 699 -7.75 24.98 35.93
C ARG A 699 -8.96 25.19 36.84
N TYR A 700 -8.84 24.67 38.06
CA TYR A 700 -9.86 24.81 39.09
C TYR A 700 -9.81 26.21 39.74
N ASN A 701 -10.99 26.78 40.01
CA ASN A 701 -11.20 28.01 40.78
C ASN A 701 -10.62 29.33 40.20
N ALA A 702 -9.92 29.29 39.06
CA ALA A 702 -9.46 30.50 38.36
C ALA A 702 -9.17 30.20 36.89
N ALA A 703 -9.22 31.24 36.04
CA ALA A 703 -8.80 31.10 34.65
C ALA A 703 -7.30 30.72 34.57
N PRO A 704 -6.92 29.77 33.69
CA PRO A 704 -5.52 29.45 33.46
C PRO A 704 -4.80 30.61 32.73
N VAL A 705 -3.48 30.64 32.85
CA VAL A 705 -2.58 31.53 32.11
C VAL A 705 -1.62 30.67 31.29
N PRO A 706 -1.06 31.15 30.17
CA PRO A 706 -0.27 30.31 29.27
C PRO A 706 1.07 29.86 29.89
N CYS A 707 1.58 30.58 30.89
CA CYS A 707 2.87 30.35 31.53
C CYS A 707 2.75 30.22 33.05
N GLY A 708 3.57 29.36 33.65
CA GLY A 708 3.66 29.16 35.09
C GLY A 708 2.85 27.99 35.62
N SER A 709 2.86 27.80 36.94
CA SER A 709 2.20 26.67 37.60
C SER A 709 0.93 27.07 38.36
N PHE A 710 -0.02 26.15 38.46
CA PHE A 710 -1.22 26.30 39.28
C PHE A 710 -1.54 25.01 40.06
N ASN A 711 -2.38 25.06 41.09
CA ASN A 711 -2.50 23.93 42.02
C ASN A 711 -3.23 22.70 41.45
N TYR A 712 -4.31 22.91 40.69
CA TYR A 712 -5.31 21.89 40.35
C TYR A 712 -5.77 22.02 38.89
N GLY A 713 -5.72 20.93 38.13
CA GLY A 713 -6.06 20.86 36.69
C GLY A 713 -4.95 20.23 35.84
N GLU A 714 -4.85 20.57 34.56
CA GLU A 714 -3.85 20.01 33.62
C GLU A 714 -3.53 21.00 32.47
N VAL A 715 -2.35 20.85 31.88
CA VAL A 715 -1.92 21.53 30.65
C VAL A 715 -1.50 20.51 29.59
N GLU A 716 -1.94 20.68 28.35
CA GLU A 716 -1.54 19.86 27.20
C GLU A 716 -1.01 20.73 26.04
N ASP A 717 0.09 20.30 25.43
CA ASP A 717 0.68 20.95 24.26
C ASP A 717 0.58 20.08 23.00
N TYR A 718 0.20 20.68 21.87
CA TYR A 718 0.06 20.04 20.56
C TYR A 718 0.79 20.85 19.49
N SER A 719 1.18 20.20 18.39
CA SER A 719 1.55 20.96 17.19
C SER A 719 0.33 21.24 16.34
N VAL A 720 0.23 22.44 15.78
CA VAL A 720 -0.76 22.79 14.75
C VAL A 720 -0.06 23.16 13.46
N ARG A 721 -0.67 22.85 12.31
CA ARG A 721 -0.23 23.32 10.99
C ARG A 721 -1.27 24.29 10.47
N LEU A 722 -0.88 25.56 10.32
CA LEU A 722 -1.74 26.62 9.79
C LEU A 722 -1.72 26.56 8.26
N GLN A 723 -2.89 26.43 7.65
CA GLN A 723 -3.09 26.31 6.20
C GLN A 723 -3.87 27.49 5.63
#